data_AF-W9WKE5-F1
#
_entry.id   AF-W9WKE5-F1
#
_cell.length_a   1.000
_cell.length_b   1.000
_cell.length_c   1.000
_cell.angle_alpha   90.00
_cell.angle_beta   90.00
_cell.angle_gamma   90.00
#
_symmetry.space_group_name_H-M   'P 1'
#
loop_
_entity.id
_entity.type
_entity.pdbx_description
1 polymer ?
#
loop_
_entity_poly.entity_id
_entity_poly.type
_entity_poly.pdbx_seq_one_letter_code
_entity_poly.pdbx_strand_id
1 'polypeptide(L)'
;MASLATSSYAKITVTKSIRAYHLKLNSVHIALVDTPGFDDTYITDAEVFKDLAIWLAAQYQTQAQVTAILYMQPITAMRMRGSALLNLTTMKKMLGVQSFPHLILVTSMWDLIDPATAENREKELTKSFWHDLISEGARVARSYGDRASVLHVLETINVQGKDLTLTIQQELVDENLPLGRTSAGTFLGHEFRRQADIHNERLRQGHTESRPAILQEPTLDDGSQSVTGNLAGFQKNLRELQVLDSSTITDAASLWLAKDAAQLQGLIDVPAGSKGDTKASNIPTTDYSSIFLAGDTMRPNDSQQSIYESLSGDDFRLVHLRAGQGPVPVELSLIVANLKHPPQYAALSYVVGQNNTSVTVNFRRDYHVFPIVISDALETALRCLRRPYTDILLWVDALSINQFDLQERAREIRRMSQLFRSASNVCIWLGPASPEVIHALDFIPQVLNFAHLEELVRDVGNKQKWLELTKLMSRPYFRRRFVVQEILLSRNATVHCGDRAIPWHDFVDVAVLLRSKWSELQQHLALTHEDNLELGDAQLLGAASLIEVSRLIFRKDTQGNILQRLLDLETLLSLLPTFEVTELLDTVYAIIDLAKDGLGSQTLRVDYGLQPEELFQDVTKLVIESSNSLDIICRPWAPKCGVPSWIPTITKYTFRRRAANFQYDRQQGVSLVGMPQSRPYRACGETTPQAHVSFRIEGIQRILTASGIRLGAVGELGQRSMNGSLPREWLDIGGWKDIKDPVPGPFWRTLVADRSSEGKAVPEWYERACQFAFRQSTRDDIDTSSLLKTLKSTHVHEFLNRVQEVVWGRTLAAIDVKDEDRVCLGLCPPDTKWDDVIAILYGCSVPVVLRKVRSYFKLIGECFVYGMMDGEAFIGGTGSATEAFALI
;
A
#
# COMPACT_ATOMS: atom_id res chain seq x y z
N MET A 1 -24.10 -5.04 31.58
CA MET A 1 -22.82 -5.81 31.60
C MET A 1 -21.82 -5.08 30.73
N ALA A 2 -20.59 -4.91 31.19
CA ALA A 2 -19.51 -4.39 30.35
C ALA A 2 -18.49 -5.52 30.11
N SER A 3 -18.19 -5.85 28.86
CA SER A 3 -16.99 -6.63 28.57
C SER A 3 -15.81 -5.69 28.69
N LEU A 4 -14.96 -5.89 29.69
CA LEU A 4 -13.74 -5.14 29.87
C LEU A 4 -12.60 -6.08 29.50
N ALA A 5 -11.99 -5.78 28.35
CA ALA A 5 -10.85 -6.45 27.74
C ALA A 5 -11.12 -7.82 27.08
N THR A 6 -11.04 -7.81 25.75
CA THR A 6 -10.56 -8.94 24.96
C THR A 6 -9.05 -8.79 24.79
N SER A 7 -8.26 -9.72 25.32
CA SER A 7 -6.89 -9.93 24.82
C SER A 7 -7.01 -10.61 23.45
N SER A 8 -7.10 -9.86 22.36
CA SER A 8 -7.24 -10.46 21.03
C SER A 8 -5.89 -10.69 20.38
N TYR A 9 -5.53 -11.96 20.15
CA TYR A 9 -4.54 -12.34 19.13
C TYR A 9 -5.12 -12.24 17.69
N ALA A 10 -6.08 -11.35 17.48
CA ALA A 10 -6.63 -11.00 16.17
C ALA A 10 -6.10 -9.63 15.77
N LYS A 11 -5.40 -9.52 14.63
CA LYS A 11 -4.93 -8.25 14.04
C LYS A 11 -6.06 -7.32 13.54
N ILE A 12 -7.34 -7.66 13.78
CA ILE A 12 -8.49 -6.81 13.43
C ILE A 12 -9.49 -6.87 14.58
N THR A 13 -9.56 -5.80 15.36
CA THR A 13 -10.65 -5.58 16.32
C THR A 13 -11.93 -5.30 15.53
N VAL A 14 -12.97 -6.11 15.76
CA VAL A 14 -14.27 -5.97 15.09
C VAL A 14 -15.10 -4.82 15.69
N THR A 15 -14.74 -4.36 16.89
CA THR A 15 -15.47 -3.36 17.68
C THR A 15 -14.60 -2.11 17.85
N LYS A 16 -14.98 -0.98 17.21
CA LYS A 16 -14.20 0.28 17.21
C LYS A 16 -14.85 1.42 18.00
N SER A 17 -15.98 1.14 18.65
CA SER A 17 -16.72 2.06 19.53
C SER A 17 -17.50 1.22 20.54
N ILE A 18 -17.74 1.74 21.75
CA ILE A 18 -18.55 1.05 22.76
C ILE A 18 -20.00 0.93 22.28
N ARG A 19 -20.56 -0.29 22.29
CA ARG A 19 -21.93 -0.59 21.84
C ARG A 19 -22.67 -1.42 22.87
N ALA A 20 -23.96 -1.15 23.07
CA ALA A 20 -24.83 -1.92 23.97
C ALA A 20 -25.85 -2.74 23.17
N TYR A 21 -26.03 -4.00 23.56
CA TYR A 21 -26.99 -4.93 22.98
C TYR A 21 -27.94 -5.42 24.08
N HIS A 22 -29.24 -5.26 23.91
CA HIS A 22 -30.23 -5.72 24.89
C HIS A 22 -30.71 -7.13 24.56
N LEU A 23 -30.74 -8.00 25.57
CA LEU A 23 -31.27 -9.36 25.51
C LEU A 23 -32.22 -9.62 26.69
N LYS A 24 -33.10 -10.60 26.53
CA LYS A 24 -33.96 -11.10 27.61
C LYS A 24 -33.52 -12.51 27.98
N LEU A 25 -33.05 -12.71 29.21
CA LEU A 25 -32.60 -14.00 29.75
C LEU A 25 -33.44 -14.34 30.98
N ASN A 26 -34.15 -15.47 30.97
CA ASN A 26 -34.95 -15.98 32.09
C ASN A 26 -35.84 -14.90 32.79
N SER A 27 -36.53 -14.09 31.97
CA SER A 27 -37.41 -12.97 32.37
C SER A 27 -36.71 -11.68 32.81
N VAL A 28 -35.39 -11.60 32.74
CA VAL A 28 -34.60 -10.41 33.07
C VAL A 28 -34.05 -9.76 31.80
N HIS A 29 -34.16 -8.43 31.70
CA HIS A 29 -33.55 -7.66 30.63
C HIS A 29 -32.10 -7.36 30.97
N ILE A 30 -31.18 -7.75 30.08
CA ILE A 30 -29.76 -7.53 30.26
C ILE A 30 -29.20 -6.76 29.07
N ALA A 31 -28.36 -5.76 29.33
CA ALA A 31 -27.57 -5.10 28.30
C ALA A 31 -26.14 -5.67 28.29
N LEU A 32 -25.69 -6.23 27.18
CA LEU A 32 -24.29 -6.57 26.90
C LEU A 32 -23.60 -5.39 26.25
N VAL A 33 -22.58 -4.86 26.88
CA VAL A 33 -21.79 -3.75 26.36
C VAL A 33 -20.47 -4.29 25.82
N ASP A 34 -20.33 -4.19 24.50
CA ASP A 34 -19.15 -4.57 23.74
C ASP A 34 -18.20 -3.37 23.64
N THR A 35 -16.94 -3.57 24.00
CA THR A 35 -15.92 -2.52 24.05
C THR A 35 -14.83 -2.78 23.02
N PRO A 36 -14.15 -1.73 22.51
CA PRO A 36 -12.92 -1.92 21.76
C PRO A 36 -11.87 -2.69 22.58
N GLY A 37 -11.10 -3.55 21.91
CA GLY A 37 -9.99 -4.24 22.53
C GLY A 37 -8.86 -3.27 22.86
N PHE A 38 -8.19 -3.49 23.99
CA PHE A 38 -6.86 -2.93 24.21
C PHE A 38 -5.86 -3.79 23.44
N ASP A 39 -4.83 -3.20 22.82
CA ASP A 39 -3.99 -3.75 21.73
C ASP A 39 -4.62 -3.60 20.31
N ASP A 40 -5.36 -2.52 20.07
CA ASP A 40 -5.97 -2.19 18.77
C ASP A 40 -4.94 -1.64 17.76
N THR A 41 -5.12 -1.94 16.47
CA THR A 41 -4.19 -1.54 15.40
C THR A 41 -4.39 -0.10 14.93
N TYR A 42 -5.55 0.51 15.19
CA TYR A 42 -5.98 1.80 14.68
C TYR A 42 -6.29 2.83 15.78
N ILE A 43 -6.61 2.37 16.99
CA ILE A 43 -6.92 3.20 18.16
C ILE A 43 -5.86 2.91 19.23
N THR A 44 -5.32 3.93 19.86
CA THR A 44 -4.31 3.74 20.91
C THR A 44 -4.93 3.22 22.20
N ASP A 45 -4.17 2.45 23.00
CA ASP A 45 -4.64 1.97 24.32
C ASP A 45 -5.05 3.13 25.26
N ALA A 46 -4.43 4.30 25.10
CA ALA A 46 -4.79 5.51 25.83
C ALA A 46 -6.17 6.06 25.41
N GLU A 47 -6.51 5.99 24.13
CA GLU A 47 -7.83 6.38 23.61
C GLU A 47 -8.90 5.36 24.01
N VAL A 48 -8.62 4.05 23.92
CA VAL A 48 -9.54 2.99 24.40
C VAL A 48 -9.81 3.16 25.89
N PHE A 49 -8.77 3.40 26.69
CA PHE A 49 -8.90 3.71 28.12
C PHE A 49 -9.78 4.93 28.37
N LYS A 50 -9.51 6.04 27.66
CA LYS A 50 -10.24 7.29 27.80
C LYS A 50 -11.73 7.13 27.48
N ASP A 51 -12.06 6.54 26.35
CA ASP A 51 -13.45 6.37 25.90
C ASP A 51 -14.25 5.49 26.86
N LEU A 52 -13.61 4.42 27.36
CA LEU A 52 -14.22 3.50 28.31
C LEU A 52 -14.43 4.12 29.69
N ALA A 53 -13.44 4.88 30.19
CA ALA A 53 -13.55 5.58 31.46
C ALA A 53 -14.66 6.66 31.41
N ILE A 54 -14.74 7.43 30.31
CA ILE A 54 -15.80 8.42 30.09
C ILE A 54 -17.17 7.75 30.00
N TRP A 55 -17.28 6.63 29.26
CA TRP A 55 -18.53 5.91 29.12
C TRP A 55 -19.03 5.36 30.48
N LEU A 56 -18.14 4.75 31.27
CA LEU A 56 -18.46 4.24 32.61
C LEU A 56 -18.88 5.36 33.56
N ALA A 57 -18.22 6.52 33.52
CA ALA A 57 -18.59 7.69 34.31
C ALA A 57 -19.97 8.24 33.92
N ALA A 58 -20.26 8.30 32.61
CA ALA A 58 -21.55 8.74 32.11
C ALA A 58 -22.69 7.80 32.53
N GLN A 59 -22.48 6.48 32.50
CA GLN A 59 -23.48 5.51 32.96
C GLN A 59 -23.77 5.65 34.46
N TYR A 60 -22.72 5.87 35.25
CA TYR A 60 -22.83 6.05 36.70
C TYR A 60 -23.70 7.26 37.07
N GLN A 61 -23.50 8.40 36.40
CA GLN A 61 -24.32 9.61 36.59
C GLN A 61 -25.78 9.42 36.18
N THR A 62 -26.05 8.54 35.22
CA THR A 62 -27.43 8.21 34.77
C THR A 62 -28.09 7.10 35.59
N GLN A 63 -27.48 6.66 36.69
CA GLN A 63 -27.92 5.55 37.55
C GLN A 63 -28.07 4.20 36.82
N ALA A 64 -27.41 4.03 35.68
CA ALA A 64 -27.37 2.75 34.97
C ALA A 64 -26.37 1.82 35.67
N GLN A 65 -26.88 0.72 36.22
CA GLN A 65 -26.08 -0.18 37.06
C GLN A 65 -25.28 -1.19 36.23
N VAL A 66 -23.97 -1.27 36.46
CA VAL A 66 -23.15 -2.39 36.00
C VAL A 66 -23.41 -3.57 36.93
N THR A 67 -23.63 -4.78 36.40
CA THR A 67 -23.95 -5.96 37.23
C THR A 67 -22.83 -7.00 37.25
N ALA A 68 -22.08 -7.09 36.14
CA ALA A 68 -21.00 -8.03 35.94
C ALA A 68 -20.05 -7.53 34.85
N ILE A 69 -18.80 -7.98 34.95
CA ILE A 69 -17.71 -7.69 34.02
C ILE A 69 -17.20 -9.00 33.45
N LEU A 70 -17.04 -9.04 32.12
CA LEU A 70 -16.49 -10.19 31.41
C LEU A 70 -15.12 -9.83 30.85
N TYR A 71 -14.08 -10.50 31.32
CA TYR A 71 -12.72 -10.42 30.78
C TYR A 71 -12.45 -11.65 29.92
N MET A 72 -12.12 -11.45 28.65
CA MET A 72 -11.99 -12.51 27.66
C MET A 72 -10.52 -12.77 27.32
N GLN A 73 -10.08 -14.04 27.42
CA GLN A 73 -8.72 -14.47 27.10
C GLN A 73 -8.73 -15.71 26.19
N PRO A 74 -8.18 -15.64 24.97
CA PRO A 74 -8.02 -16.81 24.11
C PRO A 74 -7.06 -17.82 24.73
N ILE A 75 -7.47 -19.09 24.82
CA ILE A 75 -6.62 -20.17 25.34
C ILE A 75 -5.51 -20.57 24.35
N THR A 76 -5.65 -20.17 23.08
CA THR A 76 -4.67 -20.35 22.00
C THR A 76 -3.43 -19.46 22.16
N ALA A 77 -3.49 -18.41 22.99
CA ALA A 77 -2.34 -17.54 23.27
C ALA A 77 -1.23 -18.31 24.00
N MET A 78 -0.04 -18.42 23.39
CA MET A 78 1.07 -19.22 23.94
C MET A 78 1.74 -18.61 25.18
N ARG A 79 1.52 -17.31 25.46
CA ARG A 79 2.07 -16.57 26.61
C ARG A 79 1.33 -15.24 26.81
N MET A 80 1.26 -14.76 28.05
CA MET A 80 0.85 -13.39 28.37
C MET A 80 1.96 -12.40 27.95
N ARG A 81 1.72 -11.58 26.93
CA ARG A 81 2.67 -10.55 26.44
C ARG A 81 2.64 -9.30 27.35
N GLY A 82 3.61 -8.40 27.16
CA GLY A 82 3.69 -7.13 27.90
C GLY A 82 2.43 -6.26 27.78
N SER A 83 1.83 -6.14 26.60
CA SER A 83 0.56 -5.42 26.37
C SER A 83 -0.61 -6.07 27.14
N ALA A 84 -0.76 -7.39 27.07
CA ALA A 84 -1.80 -8.11 27.81
C ALA A 84 -1.68 -7.96 29.34
N LEU A 85 -0.46 -7.94 29.87
CA LEU A 85 -0.19 -7.70 31.30
C LEU A 85 -0.49 -6.26 31.71
N LEU A 86 -0.12 -5.29 30.86
CA LEU A 86 -0.46 -3.88 31.04
C LEU A 86 -1.98 -3.68 31.08
N ASN A 87 -2.70 -4.31 30.15
CA ASN A 87 -4.16 -4.22 30.04
C ASN A 87 -4.86 -4.87 31.24
N LEU A 88 -4.42 -6.05 31.65
CA LEU A 88 -4.93 -6.74 32.84
C LEU A 88 -4.73 -5.89 34.10
N THR A 89 -3.56 -5.25 34.24
CA THR A 89 -3.25 -4.40 35.41
C THR A 89 -4.04 -3.09 35.39
N THR A 90 -4.22 -2.50 34.21
CA THR A 90 -5.06 -1.31 34.01
C THR A 90 -6.52 -1.61 34.37
N MET A 91 -7.05 -2.74 33.89
CA MET A 91 -8.41 -3.19 34.25
C MET A 91 -8.54 -3.39 35.76
N LYS A 92 -7.60 -4.11 36.41
CA LYS A 92 -7.60 -4.29 37.88
C LYS A 92 -7.77 -2.97 38.63
N LYS A 93 -7.04 -1.93 38.21
CA LYS A 93 -7.10 -0.59 38.80
C LYS A 93 -8.41 0.13 38.51
N MET A 94 -8.97 -0.02 37.31
CA MET A 94 -10.28 0.57 36.97
C MET A 94 -11.42 -0.05 37.78
N LEU A 95 -11.38 -1.37 37.98
CA LEU A 95 -12.43 -2.13 38.65
C LEU A 95 -12.40 -1.94 40.16
N GLY A 96 -11.22 -2.01 40.77
CA GLY A 96 -11.06 -2.12 42.22
C GLY A 96 -11.36 -3.52 42.75
N VAL A 97 -10.67 -3.91 43.83
CA VAL A 97 -10.74 -5.27 44.40
C VAL A 97 -12.16 -5.63 44.83
N GLN A 98 -12.92 -4.67 45.35
CA GLN A 98 -14.32 -4.82 45.75
C GLN A 98 -15.25 -5.27 44.60
N SER A 99 -14.82 -5.07 43.35
CA SER A 99 -15.58 -5.43 42.16
C SER A 99 -15.25 -6.82 41.62
N PHE A 100 -14.20 -7.48 42.12
CA PHE A 100 -13.76 -8.78 41.62
C PHE A 100 -14.77 -9.93 41.82
N PRO A 101 -15.63 -9.95 42.86
CA PRO A 101 -16.73 -10.92 42.92
C PRO A 101 -17.71 -10.86 41.74
N HIS A 102 -17.74 -9.73 41.03
CA HIS A 102 -18.56 -9.50 39.83
C HIS A 102 -17.78 -9.67 38.52
N LEU A 103 -16.49 -10.06 38.59
CA LEU A 103 -15.62 -10.33 37.45
C LEU A 103 -15.71 -11.82 37.06
N ILE A 104 -15.93 -12.08 35.78
CA ILE A 104 -15.85 -13.41 35.19
C ILE A 104 -14.71 -13.40 34.15
N LEU A 105 -13.72 -14.24 34.40
CA LEU A 105 -12.56 -14.51 33.56
C LEU A 105 -12.92 -15.65 32.60
N VAL A 106 -13.14 -15.33 31.34
CA VAL A 106 -13.64 -16.27 30.34
C VAL A 106 -12.49 -16.68 29.42
N THR A 107 -12.18 -17.97 29.36
CA THR A 107 -11.27 -18.53 28.36
C THR A 107 -12.05 -18.96 27.11
N SER A 108 -11.62 -18.53 25.92
CA SER A 108 -12.26 -18.83 24.63
C SER A 108 -11.35 -19.62 23.68
N MET A 109 -11.88 -20.08 22.54
CA MET A 109 -11.16 -20.85 21.50
C MET A 109 -10.65 -22.23 21.96
N TRP A 110 -11.40 -22.90 22.83
CA TRP A 110 -11.06 -24.25 23.33
C TRP A 110 -11.12 -25.33 22.24
N ASP A 111 -11.88 -25.09 21.18
CA ASP A 111 -12.06 -25.95 20.01
C ASP A 111 -10.85 -25.92 19.05
N LEU A 112 -9.94 -24.96 19.20
CA LEU A 112 -8.82 -24.71 18.29
C LEU A 112 -7.47 -25.21 18.81
N ILE A 113 -7.44 -25.86 19.97
CA ILE A 113 -6.22 -26.36 20.62
C ILE A 113 -6.47 -27.72 21.25
N ASP A 114 -5.43 -28.55 21.38
CA ASP A 114 -5.59 -29.84 22.04
C ASP A 114 -6.01 -29.66 23.52
N PRO A 115 -6.93 -30.49 24.04
CA PRO A 115 -7.47 -30.31 25.39
C PRO A 115 -6.41 -30.31 26.50
N ALA A 116 -5.36 -31.12 26.37
CA ALA A 116 -4.32 -31.23 27.39
C ALA A 116 -3.48 -29.95 27.49
N THR A 117 -3.10 -29.36 26.35
CA THR A 117 -2.41 -28.07 26.31
C THR A 117 -3.33 -26.94 26.77
N ALA A 118 -4.60 -26.95 26.35
CA ALA A 118 -5.57 -25.95 26.78
C ALA A 118 -5.75 -25.94 28.31
N GLU A 119 -5.89 -27.12 28.92
CA GLU A 119 -5.96 -27.27 30.37
C GLU A 119 -4.70 -26.82 31.09
N ASN A 120 -3.51 -27.10 30.52
CA ASN A 120 -2.25 -26.64 31.10
C ASN A 120 -2.12 -25.11 31.07
N ARG A 121 -2.56 -24.47 29.99
CA ARG A 121 -2.58 -23.00 29.86
C ARG A 121 -3.60 -22.35 30.77
N GLU A 122 -4.79 -22.94 30.91
CA GLU A 122 -5.77 -22.44 31.87
C GLU A 122 -5.24 -22.58 33.31
N LYS A 123 -4.55 -23.68 33.64
CA LYS A 123 -3.85 -23.84 34.92
C LYS A 123 -2.79 -22.76 35.13
N GLU A 124 -2.04 -22.38 34.10
CA GLU A 124 -1.05 -21.30 34.18
C GLU A 124 -1.73 -19.94 34.45
N LEU A 125 -2.78 -19.61 33.68
CA LEU A 125 -3.56 -18.39 33.87
C LEU A 125 -4.13 -18.31 35.30
N THR A 126 -4.77 -19.39 35.76
CA THR A 126 -5.42 -19.43 37.09
C THR A 126 -4.43 -19.45 38.26
N LYS A 127 -3.25 -20.07 38.11
CA LYS A 127 -2.23 -20.15 39.18
C LYS A 127 -1.26 -18.98 39.22
N SER A 128 -1.08 -18.25 38.11
CA SER A 128 -0.13 -17.15 38.01
C SER A 128 -0.85 -15.81 37.82
N PHE A 129 -1.34 -15.55 36.61
CA PHE A 129 -1.78 -14.22 36.20
C PHE A 129 -3.12 -13.77 36.81
N TRP A 130 -4.01 -14.73 37.09
CA TRP A 130 -5.34 -14.52 37.64
C TRP A 130 -5.47 -14.95 39.09
N HIS A 131 -4.38 -15.41 39.71
CA HIS A 131 -4.43 -15.96 41.06
C HIS A 131 -5.00 -14.97 42.08
N ASP A 132 -4.55 -13.71 42.02
CA ASP A 132 -5.01 -12.63 42.88
C ASP A 132 -6.47 -12.23 42.62
N LEU A 133 -6.91 -12.25 41.36
CA LEU A 133 -8.31 -12.01 41.01
C LEU A 133 -9.22 -13.10 41.59
N ILE A 134 -8.82 -14.36 41.44
CA ILE A 134 -9.59 -15.53 41.88
C ILE A 134 -9.62 -15.59 43.41
N SER A 135 -8.52 -15.29 44.10
CA SER A 135 -8.49 -15.26 45.57
C SER A 135 -9.43 -14.21 46.17
N GLU A 136 -9.70 -13.15 45.42
CA GLU A 136 -10.61 -12.05 45.79
C GLU A 136 -12.03 -12.22 45.21
N GLY A 137 -12.36 -13.41 44.70
CA GLY A 137 -13.73 -13.79 44.34
C GLY A 137 -14.08 -13.76 42.85
N ALA A 138 -13.14 -13.45 41.95
CA ALA A 138 -13.39 -13.57 40.52
C ALA A 138 -13.62 -15.02 40.12
N ARG A 139 -14.53 -15.23 39.16
CA ARG A 139 -14.93 -16.57 38.69
C ARG A 139 -14.30 -16.86 37.33
N VAL A 140 -14.00 -18.12 37.07
CA VAL A 140 -13.46 -18.57 35.78
C VAL A 140 -14.53 -19.36 35.04
N ALA A 141 -14.68 -19.11 33.75
CA ALA A 141 -15.60 -19.84 32.88
C ALA A 141 -14.97 -20.12 31.52
N ARG A 142 -15.49 -21.13 30.81
CA ARG A 142 -15.00 -21.54 29.48
C ARG A 142 -16.07 -21.27 28.43
N SER A 143 -15.65 -20.75 27.28
CA SER A 143 -16.45 -20.65 26.05
C SER A 143 -15.84 -21.58 25.01
N TYR A 144 -16.63 -22.54 24.51
CA TYR A 144 -16.19 -23.56 23.57
C TYR A 144 -16.52 -23.23 22.11
N GLY A 145 -16.87 -21.97 21.81
CA GLY A 145 -17.25 -21.55 20.46
C GLY A 145 -18.65 -21.94 20.04
N ASP A 146 -19.48 -22.42 20.98
CA ASP A 146 -20.85 -22.87 20.75
C ASP A 146 -21.87 -22.09 21.59
N ARG A 147 -23.11 -21.97 21.10
CA ARG A 147 -24.14 -21.12 21.72
C ARG A 147 -24.41 -21.49 23.18
N ALA A 148 -24.33 -22.77 23.51
CA ALA A 148 -24.70 -23.27 24.81
C ALA A 148 -23.65 -22.87 25.86
N SER A 149 -22.36 -22.93 25.52
CA SER A 149 -21.30 -22.47 26.45
C SER A 149 -21.40 -20.97 26.73
N VAL A 150 -21.71 -20.14 25.73
CA VAL A 150 -21.97 -18.70 25.93
C VAL A 150 -23.12 -18.44 26.90
N LEU A 151 -24.27 -19.06 26.65
CA LEU A 151 -25.45 -18.90 27.49
C LEU A 151 -25.18 -19.38 28.91
N HIS A 152 -24.43 -20.46 29.06
CA HIS A 152 -24.00 -20.95 30.37
C HIS A 152 -23.17 -19.91 31.13
N VAL A 153 -22.20 -19.24 30.49
CA VAL A 153 -21.46 -18.13 31.11
C VAL A 153 -22.40 -17.03 31.58
N LEU A 154 -23.36 -16.62 30.75
CA LEU A 154 -24.31 -15.55 31.09
C LEU A 154 -25.29 -15.95 32.20
N GLU A 155 -25.72 -17.21 32.25
CA GLU A 155 -26.59 -17.75 33.32
C GLU A 155 -25.90 -17.77 34.68
N THR A 156 -24.57 -17.82 34.74
CA THR A 156 -23.84 -17.73 36.00
C THR A 156 -23.87 -16.33 36.62
N ILE A 157 -24.34 -15.30 35.91
CA ILE A 157 -24.34 -13.93 36.40
C ILE A 157 -25.47 -13.74 37.40
N ASN A 158 -25.11 -13.38 38.64
CA ASN A 158 -26.09 -13.12 39.68
C ASN A 158 -26.75 -11.75 39.47
N VAL A 159 -27.94 -11.73 38.87
CA VAL A 159 -28.67 -10.47 38.55
C VAL A 159 -29.44 -9.90 39.76
N GLN A 160 -29.46 -10.60 40.89
CA GLN A 160 -30.11 -10.14 42.12
C GLN A 160 -29.15 -9.36 43.06
N GLY A 161 -27.93 -9.04 42.60
CA GLY A 161 -26.86 -8.44 43.39
C GLY A 161 -26.83 -6.90 43.40
N LYS A 162 -26.30 -6.36 44.50
CA LYS A 162 -26.12 -4.92 44.79
C LYS A 162 -25.32 -4.17 43.71
N ASP A 163 -25.57 -2.86 43.64
CA ASP A 163 -24.93 -1.85 42.81
C ASP A 163 -23.40 -2.04 42.75
N LEU A 164 -22.89 -2.43 41.58
CA LEU A 164 -21.44 -2.48 41.34
C LEU A 164 -20.96 -1.06 40.99
N THR A 165 -20.24 -0.45 41.92
CA THR A 165 -19.55 0.82 41.68
C THR A 165 -18.06 0.55 41.45
N LEU A 166 -17.55 0.88 40.27
CA LEU A 166 -16.15 0.68 39.91
C LEU A 166 -15.29 1.81 40.48
N THR A 167 -14.04 1.51 40.84
CA THR A 167 -13.09 2.53 41.34
C THR A 167 -12.95 3.70 40.36
N ILE A 168 -12.87 3.44 39.04
CA ILE A 168 -12.79 4.52 38.04
C ILE A 168 -14.02 5.44 38.03
N GLN A 169 -15.20 4.93 38.41
CA GLN A 169 -16.42 5.74 38.50
C GLN A 169 -16.40 6.61 39.75
N GLN A 170 -15.97 6.08 40.90
CA GLN A 170 -15.81 6.85 42.14
C GLN A 170 -14.77 7.96 41.95
N GLU A 171 -13.60 7.62 41.41
CA GLU A 171 -12.51 8.56 41.17
C GLU A 171 -12.94 9.69 40.22
N LEU A 172 -13.60 9.38 39.10
CA LEU A 172 -13.99 10.40 38.11
C LEU A 172 -15.24 11.20 38.51
N VAL A 173 -16.21 10.60 39.19
CA VAL A 173 -17.53 11.20 39.45
C VAL A 173 -17.68 11.68 40.88
N ASP A 174 -17.39 10.84 41.87
CA ASP A 174 -17.60 11.16 43.29
C ASP A 174 -16.46 12.03 43.84
N GLU A 175 -15.22 11.66 43.51
CA GLU A 175 -14.00 12.38 43.92
C GLU A 175 -13.61 13.48 42.94
N ASN A 176 -14.24 13.52 41.76
CA ASN A 176 -14.02 14.50 40.69
C ASN A 176 -12.53 14.64 40.29
N LEU A 177 -11.81 13.51 40.28
CA LEU A 177 -10.42 13.45 39.83
C LEU A 177 -10.35 13.56 38.31
N PRO A 178 -9.37 14.31 37.76
CA PRO A 178 -9.04 14.23 36.34
C PRO A 178 -8.64 12.81 35.93
N LEU A 179 -8.93 12.41 34.69
CA LEU A 179 -8.64 11.07 34.18
C LEU A 179 -7.16 10.65 34.40
N GLY A 180 -6.21 11.54 34.15
CA GLY A 180 -4.78 11.29 34.38
C GLY A 180 -4.37 11.10 35.85
N ARG A 181 -5.22 11.50 36.82
CA ARG A 181 -4.98 11.38 38.27
C ARG A 181 -5.72 10.22 38.93
N THR A 182 -6.52 9.49 38.18
CA THR A 182 -7.15 8.24 38.64
C THR A 182 -6.09 7.17 38.92
N SER A 183 -6.41 6.15 39.72
CA SER A 183 -5.49 5.04 40.00
C SER A 183 -5.01 4.34 38.73
N ALA A 184 -5.91 4.17 37.75
CA ALA A 184 -5.61 3.57 36.45
C ALA A 184 -4.86 4.54 35.52
N GLY A 185 -5.27 5.81 35.45
CA GLY A 185 -4.64 6.83 34.61
C GLY A 185 -3.20 7.15 35.03
N THR A 186 -2.94 7.22 36.34
CA THR A 186 -1.59 7.43 36.89
C THR A 186 -0.65 6.28 36.52
N PHE A 187 -1.15 5.04 36.62
CA PHE A 187 -0.39 3.84 36.27
C PHE A 187 -0.06 3.79 34.77
N LEU A 188 -1.06 3.98 33.91
CA LEU A 188 -0.85 4.02 32.46
C LEU A 188 0.10 5.15 32.05
N GLY A 189 -0.09 6.35 32.60
CA GLY A 189 0.80 7.49 32.32
C GLY A 189 2.25 7.28 32.79
N HIS A 190 2.47 6.51 33.86
CA HIS A 190 3.82 6.12 34.26
C HIS A 190 4.44 5.09 33.30
N GLU A 191 3.69 4.07 32.87
CA GLU A 191 4.22 3.06 31.95
C GLU A 191 4.50 3.64 30.55
N PHE A 192 3.66 4.54 30.05
CA PHE A 192 3.93 5.25 28.79
C PHE A 192 5.21 6.09 28.86
N ARG A 193 5.43 6.82 29.97
CA ARG A 193 6.69 7.57 30.18
C ARG A 193 7.89 6.66 30.27
N ARG A 194 7.79 5.55 31.02
CA ARG A 194 8.85 4.55 31.11
C ARG A 194 9.22 3.96 29.75
N GLN A 195 8.24 3.68 28.88
CA GLN A 195 8.51 3.21 27.52
C GLN A 195 9.17 4.29 26.65
N ALA A 196 8.74 5.55 26.77
CA ALA A 196 9.36 6.68 26.09
C ALA A 196 10.81 6.89 26.55
N ASP A 197 11.10 6.79 27.85
CA ASP A 197 12.45 6.91 28.41
C ASP A 197 13.37 5.79 27.92
N ILE A 198 12.89 4.53 27.93
CA ILE A 198 13.65 3.39 27.39
C ILE A 198 13.94 3.58 25.90
N HIS A 199 12.95 4.06 25.12
CA HIS A 199 13.15 4.36 23.70
C HIS A 199 14.19 5.47 23.49
N ASN A 200 14.09 6.57 24.25
CA ASN A 200 15.02 7.69 24.19
C ASN A 200 16.45 7.29 24.60
N GLU A 201 16.59 6.42 25.58
CA GLU A 201 17.90 5.92 26.02
C GLU A 201 18.53 4.97 24.98
N ARG A 202 17.72 4.16 24.28
CA ARG A 202 18.19 3.34 23.14
C ARG A 202 18.65 4.20 21.95
N LEU A 203 17.95 5.30 21.67
CA LEU A 203 18.36 6.29 20.67
C LEU A 203 19.71 6.94 21.02
N ARG A 204 19.94 7.25 22.31
CA ARG A 204 21.22 7.80 22.79
C ARG A 204 22.38 6.80 22.72
N GLN A 205 22.10 5.51 22.81
CA GLN A 205 23.11 4.44 22.70
C GLN A 205 23.40 4.02 21.25
N GLY A 206 22.98 4.80 20.25
CA GLY A 206 23.35 4.57 18.84
C GLY A 206 22.68 3.36 18.19
N HIS A 207 21.59 2.86 18.76
CA HIS A 207 20.75 1.84 18.10
C HIS A 207 19.75 2.55 17.17
N THR A 208 19.88 2.35 15.86
CA THR A 208 18.94 2.87 14.86
C THR A 208 17.74 1.92 14.70
N GLU A 209 16.58 2.31 15.22
CA GLU A 209 15.29 1.70 14.88
C GLU A 209 14.55 2.55 13.84
N SER A 210 14.00 1.91 12.81
CA SER A 210 13.18 2.54 11.77
C SER A 210 11.69 2.50 12.14
N ARG A 211 11.26 3.44 12.98
CA ARG A 211 9.86 3.90 13.13
C ARG A 211 9.86 5.13 14.05
N PRO A 212 9.20 6.25 13.71
CA PRO A 212 8.61 7.05 14.76
C PRO A 212 7.39 6.25 15.24
N ALA A 213 7.47 5.63 16.42
CA ALA A 213 6.24 5.50 17.19
C ALA A 213 5.69 6.92 17.36
N ILE A 214 4.39 7.11 17.17
CA ILE A 214 3.74 8.33 17.64
C ILE A 214 3.87 8.29 19.16
N LEU A 215 5.00 8.75 19.68
CA LEU A 215 5.21 9.11 21.07
C LEU A 215 5.10 10.63 21.14
N GLN A 216 3.94 11.15 20.73
CA GLN A 216 3.41 12.22 21.55
C GLN A 216 3.07 11.54 22.87
N GLU A 217 3.60 12.04 23.99
CA GLU A 217 3.06 11.66 25.30
C GLU A 217 1.54 11.71 25.17
N PRO A 218 0.79 10.61 25.39
CA PRO A 218 -0.65 10.72 25.45
C PRO A 218 -0.93 11.64 26.63
N THR A 219 -1.29 12.90 26.35
CA THR A 219 -1.62 13.89 27.37
C THR A 219 -2.94 13.48 27.97
N LEU A 220 -2.88 12.60 28.98
CA LEU A 220 -3.98 12.37 29.92
C LEU A 220 -4.24 13.61 30.80
N ASP A 221 -3.37 14.63 30.70
CA ASP A 221 -3.30 15.82 31.54
C ASP A 221 -3.69 17.12 30.79
N ASP A 222 -4.45 17.03 29.69
CA ASP A 222 -4.99 18.23 29.04
C ASP A 222 -6.04 18.88 29.96
N GLY A 223 -5.53 19.77 30.81
CA GLY A 223 -6.28 20.46 31.82
C GLY A 223 -7.47 21.22 31.23
N SER A 224 -8.53 21.31 32.03
CA SER A 224 -9.69 22.19 31.86
C SER A 224 -10.83 21.80 30.90
N GLN A 225 -10.85 20.57 30.34
CA GLN A 225 -12.13 20.00 29.87
C GLN A 225 -12.68 19.08 30.95
N SER A 226 -13.56 19.62 31.80
CA SER A 226 -14.33 18.82 32.74
C SER A 226 -15.04 17.69 31.97
N VAL A 227 -15.02 16.47 32.53
CA VAL A 227 -15.74 15.30 31.99
C VAL A 227 -17.21 15.65 31.66
N THR A 228 -17.78 16.65 32.34
CA THR A 228 -19.10 17.23 32.09
C THR A 228 -19.31 17.82 30.68
N GLY A 229 -18.27 18.29 29.97
CA GLY A 229 -18.40 18.85 28.63
C GLY A 229 -18.65 17.81 27.53
N ASN A 230 -18.03 16.62 27.65
CA ASN A 230 -18.22 15.51 26.71
C ASN A 230 -19.45 14.66 27.03
N LEU A 231 -20.00 14.79 28.25
CA LEU A 231 -21.20 14.08 28.70
C LEU A 231 -22.46 14.41 27.87
N ALA A 232 -22.61 15.65 27.41
CA ALA A 232 -23.76 16.06 26.60
C ALA A 232 -23.79 15.37 25.22
N GLY A 233 -22.62 15.11 24.62
CA GLY A 233 -22.51 14.37 23.36
C GLY A 233 -22.90 12.90 23.51
N PHE A 234 -22.49 12.26 24.61
CA PHE A 234 -22.85 10.87 24.90
C PHE A 234 -24.30 10.70 25.39
N GLN A 235 -24.85 11.65 26.14
CA GLN A 235 -26.26 11.66 26.53
C GLN A 235 -27.21 11.73 25.32
N LYS A 236 -26.78 12.37 24.22
CA LYS A 236 -27.55 12.41 22.97
C LYS A 236 -27.61 11.03 22.29
N ASN A 237 -26.51 10.27 22.29
CA ASN A 237 -26.45 8.92 21.72
C ASN A 237 -27.21 7.87 22.54
N LEU A 238 -27.41 8.11 23.85
CA LEU A 238 -28.19 7.23 24.73
C LEU A 238 -29.70 7.20 24.38
N ARG A 239 -30.23 8.20 23.66
CA ARG A 239 -31.64 8.21 23.22
C ARG A 239 -31.88 7.45 21.90
N GLU A 240 -30.83 7.08 21.17
CA GLU A 240 -30.90 6.32 19.90
C GLU A 240 -30.55 4.82 20.10
N LEU A 241 -30.81 4.27 21.28
CA LEU A 241 -30.52 2.88 21.59
C LEU A 241 -31.61 1.95 21.00
N GLN A 242 -31.21 1.15 20.01
CA GLN A 242 -32.07 0.15 19.35
C GLN A 242 -32.53 -0.93 20.36
N VAL A 243 -33.83 -0.98 20.61
CA VAL A 243 -34.47 -2.10 21.32
C VAL A 243 -34.68 -3.24 20.32
N LEU A 244 -33.92 -4.33 20.47
CA LEU A 244 -34.10 -5.56 19.71
C LEU A 244 -35.15 -6.45 20.38
N ASP A 245 -36.19 -6.82 19.64
CA ASP A 245 -37.29 -7.66 20.12
C ASP A 245 -36.89 -9.14 20.20
N SER A 246 -37.52 -9.89 21.09
CA SER A 246 -37.21 -11.29 21.48
C SER A 246 -37.14 -12.31 20.33
N SER A 247 -37.63 -11.99 19.13
CA SER A 247 -37.50 -12.80 17.91
C SER A 247 -36.15 -12.66 17.19
N THR A 248 -35.33 -11.65 17.54
CA THR A 248 -33.97 -11.43 16.99
C THR A 248 -32.85 -12.08 17.81
N ILE A 249 -33.21 -12.93 18.78
CA ILE A 249 -32.28 -13.72 19.61
C ILE A 249 -31.40 -14.69 18.78
N THR A 250 -31.71 -14.90 17.50
CA THR A 250 -30.84 -15.62 16.55
C THR A 250 -29.56 -14.86 16.23
N ASP A 251 -29.56 -13.53 16.16
CA ASP A 251 -28.41 -12.78 15.62
C ASP A 251 -27.36 -12.42 16.67
N ALA A 252 -27.76 -12.07 17.90
CA ALA A 252 -26.79 -11.68 18.93
C ALA A 252 -25.90 -12.85 19.40
N ALA A 253 -26.48 -14.05 19.53
CA ALA A 253 -25.69 -15.24 19.85
C ALA A 253 -24.91 -15.73 18.62
N SER A 254 -25.44 -15.60 17.41
CA SER A 254 -24.71 -15.93 16.18
C SER A 254 -23.56 -14.95 15.91
N LEU A 255 -23.67 -13.68 16.32
CA LEU A 255 -22.55 -12.71 16.29
C LEU A 255 -21.47 -13.04 17.33
N TRP A 256 -21.86 -13.57 18.49
CA TRP A 256 -20.94 -14.05 19.51
C TRP A 256 -20.23 -15.34 19.04
N LEU A 257 -20.92 -16.22 18.31
CA LEU A 257 -20.39 -17.47 17.73
C LEU A 257 -19.58 -17.27 16.44
N ALA A 258 -19.94 -16.26 15.64
CA ALA A 258 -19.25 -15.93 14.39
C ALA A 258 -17.83 -15.38 14.62
N LYS A 259 -17.50 -14.98 15.85
CA LYS A 259 -16.11 -14.64 16.24
C LYS A 259 -15.24 -15.89 16.48
N ASP A 260 -15.82 -17.07 16.73
CA ASP A 260 -15.09 -18.31 16.99
C ASP A 260 -14.93 -19.22 15.74
N ALA A 261 -15.84 -19.18 14.76
CA ALA A 261 -15.81 -20.11 13.61
C ALA A 261 -14.88 -19.74 12.43
N ALA A 262 -14.06 -18.69 12.53
CA ALA A 262 -13.22 -18.21 11.41
C ALA A 262 -11.80 -18.82 11.38
N GLN A 263 -11.58 -20.01 11.96
CA GLN A 263 -10.28 -20.68 11.96
C GLN A 263 -10.41 -22.18 11.62
N LEU A 264 -9.94 -22.54 10.41
CA LEU A 264 -9.43 -23.85 9.93
C LEU A 264 -10.35 -24.83 9.14
N GLN A 265 -9.85 -25.20 7.96
CA GLN A 265 -9.79 -26.58 7.40
C GLN A 265 -8.85 -26.58 6.17
N GLY A 266 -7.89 -27.49 5.94
CA GLY A 266 -7.49 -28.72 6.65
C GLY A 266 -6.19 -29.33 6.07
N LEU A 267 -5.56 -30.23 6.84
CA LEU A 267 -4.39 -31.07 6.54
C LEU A 267 -4.82 -32.46 5.98
N ILE A 268 -3.97 -33.14 5.18
CA ILE A 268 -3.51 -34.57 5.29
C ILE A 268 -2.64 -35.01 4.06
N ASP A 269 -1.70 -35.93 4.34
CA ASP A 269 -0.45 -36.48 3.74
C ASP A 269 -0.36 -37.24 2.37
N VAL A 270 0.81 -37.07 1.68
CA VAL A 270 1.85 -38.03 1.09
C VAL A 270 1.45 -39.08 0.00
N PRO A 271 2.29 -39.61 -0.98
CA PRO A 271 3.74 -39.42 -1.37
C PRO A 271 4.13 -39.24 -2.88
N ALA A 272 5.36 -38.72 -3.07
CA ALA A 272 6.47 -38.96 -4.03
C ALA A 272 6.31 -39.64 -5.43
N GLY A 273 6.99 -39.07 -6.45
CA GLY A 273 7.33 -39.76 -7.71
C GLY A 273 8.06 -38.97 -8.82
N SER A 274 9.39 -38.82 -8.69
CA SER A 274 10.49 -38.77 -9.72
C SER A 274 10.37 -38.11 -11.14
N LYS A 275 11.26 -37.12 -11.36
CA LYS A 275 12.33 -36.95 -12.39
C LYS A 275 12.00 -36.89 -13.91
N GLY A 276 12.55 -35.87 -14.60
CA GLY A 276 13.08 -36.04 -15.98
C GLY A 276 13.14 -34.83 -16.93
N ASP A 277 14.08 -33.90 -16.70
CA ASP A 277 15.03 -33.28 -17.64
C ASP A 277 14.69 -32.77 -19.08
N THR A 278 15.00 -31.46 -19.27
CA THR A 278 15.74 -30.80 -20.39
C THR A 278 15.06 -30.68 -21.78
N LYS A 279 15.25 -29.65 -22.63
CA LYS A 279 16.29 -28.61 -22.79
C LYS A 279 15.77 -27.49 -23.73
N ALA A 280 16.50 -26.38 -23.72
CA ALA A 280 16.20 -25.05 -24.26
C ALA A 280 16.19 -24.86 -25.79
N SER A 281 15.61 -23.71 -26.18
CA SER A 281 16.15 -22.67 -27.08
C SER A 281 15.31 -22.35 -28.31
N ASN A 282 14.74 -21.13 -28.31
CA ASN A 282 14.81 -20.12 -29.37
C ASN A 282 13.77 -19.04 -29.07
N ILE A 283 14.21 -17.80 -28.86
CA ILE A 283 13.37 -16.63 -28.57
C ILE A 283 13.14 -15.89 -29.89
N PRO A 284 11.92 -15.88 -30.45
CA PRO A 284 11.50 -14.88 -31.40
C PRO A 284 10.89 -13.70 -30.62
N THR A 285 11.23 -12.49 -31.06
CA THR A 285 10.52 -11.26 -30.72
C THR A 285 9.06 -11.38 -31.17
N THR A 286 8.15 -11.64 -30.23
CA THR A 286 6.72 -11.79 -30.53
C THR A 286 5.96 -10.49 -30.30
N ASP A 287 5.26 -10.08 -31.34
CA ASP A 287 4.26 -9.04 -31.43
C ASP A 287 3.19 -9.23 -30.33
N TYR A 288 3.13 -8.31 -29.36
CA TYR A 288 2.24 -8.38 -28.19
C TYR A 288 0.88 -7.68 -28.41
N SER A 289 0.51 -7.42 -29.66
CA SER A 289 -0.80 -6.88 -30.06
C SER A 289 -1.98 -7.84 -29.79
N SER A 290 -1.72 -9.05 -29.28
CA SER A 290 -2.73 -10.11 -29.12
C SER A 290 -3.17 -10.43 -27.68
N ILE A 291 -2.71 -9.73 -26.64
CA ILE A 291 -3.05 -10.07 -25.24
C ILE A 291 -4.41 -9.49 -24.76
N PHE A 292 -5.06 -8.64 -25.57
CA PHE A 292 -6.52 -8.41 -25.51
C PHE A 292 -7.28 -9.01 -26.71
N LEU A 293 -6.59 -9.79 -27.56
CA LEU A 293 -7.19 -10.64 -28.58
C LEU A 293 -7.08 -12.11 -28.14
N ALA A 294 -7.88 -12.50 -27.14
CA ALA A 294 -8.51 -13.80 -27.27
C ALA A 294 -9.58 -13.66 -28.37
N GLY A 295 -9.14 -13.73 -29.62
CA GLY A 295 -10.01 -13.58 -30.78
C GLY A 295 -9.31 -13.29 -32.10
N ASP A 296 -8.15 -13.89 -32.40
CA ASP A 296 -7.81 -14.12 -33.81
C ASP A 296 -8.86 -15.09 -34.38
N THR A 297 -9.93 -14.52 -34.94
CA THR A 297 -10.91 -15.16 -35.83
C THR A 297 -11.34 -16.59 -35.47
N MET A 298 -11.71 -16.87 -34.22
CA MET A 298 -12.83 -17.81 -34.07
C MET A 298 -14.06 -17.07 -34.56
N ARG A 299 -14.55 -17.44 -35.75
CA ARG A 299 -15.94 -17.15 -36.11
C ARG A 299 -16.79 -17.50 -34.87
N PRO A 300 -17.67 -16.62 -34.40
CA PRO A 300 -18.46 -16.90 -33.22
C PRO A 300 -19.14 -18.25 -33.45
N ASN A 301 -18.90 -19.22 -32.56
CA ASN A 301 -19.90 -20.26 -32.42
C ASN A 301 -21.11 -19.53 -31.85
N ASP A 302 -22.25 -19.56 -32.55
CA ASP A 302 -23.52 -18.99 -32.10
C ASP A 302 -23.87 -19.40 -30.65
N SER A 303 -23.31 -20.51 -30.17
CA SER A 303 -23.42 -21.01 -28.79
C SER A 303 -22.79 -20.12 -27.71
N GLN A 304 -21.73 -19.34 -27.99
CA GLN A 304 -21.08 -18.51 -26.95
C GLN A 304 -21.69 -17.10 -26.85
N GLN A 305 -22.23 -16.56 -27.94
CA GLN A 305 -22.99 -15.31 -27.87
C GLN A 305 -24.37 -15.52 -27.21
N SER A 306 -24.97 -16.70 -27.44
CA SER A 306 -26.27 -17.07 -26.88
C SER A 306 -26.26 -17.37 -25.38
N ILE A 307 -25.14 -17.26 -24.67
CA ILE A 307 -25.13 -17.37 -23.20
C ILE A 307 -25.56 -16.07 -22.50
N TYR A 308 -25.52 -14.94 -23.21
CA TYR A 308 -25.73 -13.63 -22.61
C TYR A 308 -27.20 -13.20 -22.65
N GLU A 309 -27.63 -12.63 -21.54
CA GLU A 309 -28.88 -11.88 -21.41
C GLU A 309 -28.59 -10.39 -21.45
N SER A 310 -29.53 -9.62 -22.04
CA SER A 310 -29.47 -8.16 -22.07
C SER A 310 -29.52 -7.60 -20.66
N LEU A 311 -28.59 -6.70 -20.35
CA LEU A 311 -28.53 -6.01 -19.06
C LEU A 311 -29.21 -4.64 -19.17
N SER A 312 -29.92 -4.24 -18.11
CA SER A 312 -30.57 -2.93 -18.02
C SER A 312 -30.03 -2.13 -16.85
N GLY A 313 -29.91 -0.81 -16.98
CA GLY A 313 -29.52 0.08 -15.88
C GLY A 313 -28.29 -0.40 -15.08
N ASP A 314 -28.52 -0.70 -13.80
CA ASP A 314 -27.52 -1.14 -12.81
C ASP A 314 -27.36 -2.68 -12.73
N ASP A 315 -27.90 -3.43 -13.68
CA ASP A 315 -27.76 -4.89 -13.71
C ASP A 315 -26.36 -5.30 -14.17
N PHE A 316 -25.86 -6.41 -13.63
CA PHE A 316 -24.59 -7.05 -13.95
C PHE A 316 -24.73 -8.57 -13.85
N ARG A 317 -23.77 -9.33 -14.40
CA ARG A 317 -23.80 -10.80 -14.33
C ARG A 317 -22.80 -11.34 -13.33
N LEU A 318 -23.15 -12.46 -12.73
CA LEU A 318 -22.28 -13.28 -11.90
C LEU A 318 -22.19 -14.67 -12.51
N VAL A 319 -20.96 -15.20 -12.53
CA VAL A 319 -20.69 -16.60 -12.82
C VAL A 319 -21.09 -17.42 -11.60
N HIS A 320 -22.08 -18.28 -11.79
CA HIS A 320 -22.46 -19.30 -10.84
C HIS A 320 -21.65 -20.57 -11.13
N LEU A 321 -20.60 -20.77 -10.35
CA LEU A 321 -19.68 -21.90 -10.41
C LEU A 321 -20.22 -23.04 -9.55
N ARG A 322 -20.58 -24.16 -10.18
CA ARG A 322 -21.15 -25.31 -9.47
C ARG A 322 -20.12 -26.08 -8.67
N ALA A 323 -20.57 -26.67 -7.56
CA ALA A 323 -19.79 -27.53 -6.71
C ALA A 323 -19.22 -28.74 -7.47
N GLY A 324 -18.03 -29.20 -7.08
CA GLY A 324 -17.41 -30.39 -7.64
C GLY A 324 -16.00 -30.63 -7.14
N GLN A 325 -15.50 -31.85 -7.30
CA GLN A 325 -14.16 -32.26 -6.88
C GLN A 325 -13.38 -32.98 -7.99
N GLY A 326 -12.05 -32.91 -7.90
CA GLY A 326 -11.15 -33.70 -8.71
C GLY A 326 -11.34 -33.51 -10.22
N PRO A 327 -11.40 -34.60 -11.02
CA PRO A 327 -11.44 -34.53 -12.48
C PRO A 327 -12.80 -34.11 -13.05
N VAL A 328 -13.84 -33.95 -12.21
CA VAL A 328 -15.18 -33.55 -12.67
C VAL A 328 -15.07 -32.23 -13.45
N PRO A 329 -15.60 -32.16 -14.69
CA PRO A 329 -15.56 -30.95 -15.51
C PRO A 329 -16.10 -29.72 -14.78
N VAL A 330 -15.56 -28.54 -15.08
CA VAL A 330 -16.10 -27.27 -14.57
C VAL A 330 -17.44 -27.01 -15.25
N GLU A 331 -18.47 -26.76 -14.43
CA GLU A 331 -19.81 -26.39 -14.90
C GLU A 331 -20.18 -24.98 -14.40
N LEU A 332 -20.62 -24.13 -15.32
CA LEU A 332 -20.90 -22.72 -15.10
C LEU A 332 -22.33 -22.36 -15.52
N SER A 333 -22.88 -21.29 -14.96
CA SER A 333 -24.08 -20.60 -15.45
C SER A 333 -23.95 -19.10 -15.14
N LEU A 334 -24.78 -18.24 -15.73
CA LEU A 334 -24.82 -16.82 -15.40
C LEU A 334 -26.08 -16.48 -14.61
N ILE A 335 -25.95 -15.58 -13.64
CA ILE A 335 -27.04 -15.01 -12.86
C ILE A 335 -27.00 -13.50 -13.01
N VAL A 336 -28.14 -12.88 -13.34
CA VAL A 336 -28.29 -11.42 -13.36
C VAL A 336 -28.52 -10.93 -11.93
N ALA A 337 -27.74 -9.95 -11.50
CA ALA A 337 -27.82 -9.28 -10.22
C ALA A 337 -27.88 -7.76 -10.40
N ASN A 338 -28.34 -7.03 -9.39
CA ASN A 338 -28.43 -5.57 -9.44
C ASN A 338 -27.43 -4.91 -8.49
N LEU A 339 -26.68 -3.92 -8.98
CA LEU A 339 -25.58 -3.31 -8.23
C LEU A 339 -26.04 -2.47 -7.02
N LYS A 340 -27.31 -2.04 -6.96
CA LYS A 340 -27.85 -1.34 -5.77
C LYS A 340 -28.09 -2.28 -4.59
N HIS A 341 -28.38 -3.55 -4.90
CA HIS A 341 -28.67 -4.60 -3.92
C HIS A 341 -27.94 -5.89 -4.34
N PRO A 342 -26.59 -5.87 -4.36
CA PRO A 342 -25.83 -7.00 -4.87
C PRO A 342 -25.94 -8.18 -3.89
N PRO A 343 -26.09 -9.42 -4.39
CA PRO A 343 -25.93 -10.60 -3.54
C PRO A 343 -24.49 -10.70 -3.04
N GLN A 344 -24.22 -11.61 -2.11
CA GLN A 344 -22.84 -11.89 -1.73
C GLN A 344 -22.11 -12.65 -2.86
N TYR A 345 -21.02 -12.07 -3.38
CA TYR A 345 -20.17 -12.69 -4.39
C TYR A 345 -18.69 -12.40 -4.12
N ALA A 346 -17.80 -13.18 -4.73
CA ALA A 346 -16.38 -12.86 -4.82
C ALA A 346 -16.00 -12.41 -6.24
N ALA A 347 -14.99 -11.58 -6.40
CA ALA A 347 -14.47 -11.20 -7.72
C ALA A 347 -13.15 -11.93 -7.99
N LEU A 348 -12.95 -12.44 -9.20
CA LEU A 348 -11.69 -13.05 -9.62
C LEU A 348 -10.79 -12.02 -10.30
N SER A 349 -9.59 -11.84 -9.75
CA SER A 349 -8.53 -11.02 -10.33
C SER A 349 -7.40 -11.94 -10.79
N TYR A 350 -7.12 -11.98 -12.08
CA TYR A 350 -6.15 -12.92 -12.66
C TYR A 350 -5.45 -12.36 -13.90
N VAL A 351 -4.41 -13.04 -14.37
CA VAL A 351 -3.73 -12.73 -15.63
C VAL A 351 -3.81 -13.93 -16.56
N VAL A 352 -4.19 -13.69 -17.81
CA VAL A 352 -4.14 -14.70 -18.88
C VAL A 352 -2.68 -14.96 -19.24
N GLY A 353 -2.24 -16.22 -19.18
CA GLY A 353 -0.87 -16.61 -19.47
C GLY A 353 -0.46 -16.39 -20.93
N GLN A 354 0.84 -16.32 -21.20
CA GLN A 354 1.38 -16.02 -22.53
C GLN A 354 1.06 -17.06 -23.62
N ASN A 355 0.76 -18.30 -23.24
CA ASN A 355 0.56 -19.40 -24.20
C ASN A 355 -0.84 -19.44 -24.83
N ASN A 356 -1.74 -18.51 -24.48
CA ASN A 356 -3.10 -18.34 -25.02
C ASN A 356 -3.88 -19.65 -25.27
N THR A 357 -3.64 -20.65 -24.42
CA THR A 357 -4.31 -21.95 -24.51
C THR A 357 -5.74 -21.80 -24.00
N SER A 358 -6.66 -22.42 -24.73
CA SER A 358 -8.09 -22.36 -24.42
C SER A 358 -8.62 -23.76 -24.14
N VAL A 359 -9.59 -23.84 -23.23
CA VAL A 359 -10.22 -25.07 -22.76
C VAL A 359 -11.73 -24.92 -22.85
N THR A 360 -12.41 -26.01 -23.20
CA THR A 360 -13.87 -26.05 -23.26
C THR A 360 -14.44 -26.43 -21.90
N VAL A 361 -15.41 -25.65 -21.42
CA VAL A 361 -16.17 -25.94 -20.18
C VAL A 361 -17.67 -26.02 -20.45
N ASN A 362 -18.40 -26.64 -19.53
CA ASN A 362 -19.84 -26.81 -19.66
C ASN A 362 -20.56 -25.56 -19.13
N PHE A 363 -21.41 -24.96 -19.95
CA PHE A 363 -22.26 -23.84 -19.58
C PHE A 363 -23.73 -24.26 -19.55
N ARG A 364 -24.42 -24.04 -18.44
CA ARG A 364 -25.84 -24.36 -18.27
C ARG A 364 -26.69 -23.12 -18.44
N ARG A 365 -27.71 -23.23 -19.28
CA ARG A 365 -28.78 -22.24 -19.41
C ARG A 365 -30.10 -22.99 -19.57
N ASP A 366 -31.09 -22.65 -18.75
CA ASP A 366 -32.37 -23.37 -18.67
C ASP A 366 -32.16 -24.89 -18.51
N TYR A 367 -32.71 -25.69 -19.43
CA TYR A 367 -32.57 -27.15 -19.45
C TYR A 367 -31.44 -27.65 -20.37
N HIS A 368 -30.63 -26.74 -20.92
CA HIS A 368 -29.59 -27.07 -21.91
C HIS A 368 -28.17 -26.86 -21.36
N VAL A 369 -27.24 -27.67 -21.85
CA VAL A 369 -25.81 -27.55 -21.58
C VAL A 369 -25.08 -27.28 -22.89
N PHE A 370 -24.32 -26.19 -22.93
CA PHE A 370 -23.57 -25.73 -24.10
C PHE A 370 -22.08 -25.72 -23.79
N PRO A 371 -21.20 -26.12 -24.72
CA PRO A 371 -19.77 -25.92 -24.57
C PRO A 371 -19.42 -24.44 -24.81
N ILE A 372 -18.63 -23.86 -23.92
CA ILE A 372 -18.01 -22.54 -24.12
C ILE A 372 -16.50 -22.64 -23.99
N VAL A 373 -15.79 -21.73 -24.66
CA VAL A 373 -14.32 -21.70 -24.65
C VAL A 373 -13.84 -20.61 -23.71
N ILE A 374 -12.96 -20.97 -22.76
CA ILE A 374 -12.30 -20.06 -21.83
C ILE A 374 -10.79 -20.28 -21.85
N SER A 375 -10.00 -19.34 -21.32
CA SER A 375 -8.55 -19.55 -21.20
C SER A 375 -8.23 -20.62 -20.14
N ASP A 376 -7.14 -21.36 -20.36
CA ASP A 376 -6.63 -22.37 -19.44
C ASP A 376 -6.34 -21.80 -18.03
N ALA A 377 -5.82 -20.56 -17.99
CA ALA A 377 -5.59 -19.85 -16.74
C ALA A 377 -6.88 -19.60 -15.96
N LEU A 378 -7.98 -19.27 -16.66
CA LEU A 378 -9.29 -19.08 -16.04
C LEU A 378 -9.89 -20.42 -15.61
N GLU A 379 -9.81 -21.46 -16.43
CA GLU A 379 -10.28 -22.81 -16.07
C GLU A 379 -9.61 -23.30 -14.79
N THR A 380 -8.28 -23.18 -14.73
CA THR A 380 -7.49 -23.62 -13.57
C THR A 380 -7.88 -22.81 -12.32
N ALA A 381 -8.03 -21.49 -12.45
CA ALA A 381 -8.46 -20.64 -11.34
C ALA A 381 -9.86 -21.04 -10.83
N LEU A 382 -10.82 -21.23 -11.74
CA LEU A 382 -12.18 -21.65 -11.40
C LEU A 382 -12.16 -23.02 -10.71
N ARG A 383 -11.37 -23.97 -11.22
CA ARG A 383 -11.24 -25.30 -10.64
C ARG A 383 -10.67 -25.28 -9.23
N CYS A 384 -9.65 -24.46 -8.97
CA CYS A 384 -9.04 -24.32 -7.65
C CYS A 384 -9.94 -23.55 -6.66
N LEU A 385 -10.74 -22.60 -7.13
CA LEU A 385 -11.72 -21.89 -6.30
C LEU A 385 -12.99 -22.70 -6.05
N ARG A 386 -13.30 -23.68 -6.93
CA ARG A 386 -14.49 -24.54 -6.83
C ARG A 386 -14.50 -25.29 -5.50
N ARG A 387 -15.65 -25.24 -4.82
CA ARG A 387 -15.86 -26.00 -3.58
C ARG A 387 -16.46 -27.38 -3.85
N PRO A 388 -16.21 -28.37 -2.98
CA PRO A 388 -16.75 -29.72 -3.16
C PRO A 388 -18.27 -29.85 -3.18
N TYR A 389 -18.94 -29.09 -2.31
CA TYR A 389 -20.36 -29.32 -1.97
C TYR A 389 -21.21 -28.05 -2.01
N THR A 390 -20.61 -26.89 -2.30
CA THR A 390 -21.31 -25.60 -2.32
C THR A 390 -20.97 -24.84 -3.59
N ASP A 391 -21.99 -24.28 -4.22
CA ASP A 391 -21.83 -23.43 -5.39
C ASP A 391 -21.28 -22.05 -4.96
N ILE A 392 -20.63 -21.36 -5.89
CA ILE A 392 -19.98 -20.07 -5.62
C ILE A 392 -20.44 -19.06 -6.67
N LEU A 393 -20.73 -17.84 -6.21
CA LEU A 393 -20.96 -16.69 -7.09
C LEU A 393 -19.66 -15.91 -7.28
N LEU A 394 -19.21 -15.82 -8.52
CA LEU A 394 -17.99 -15.13 -8.93
C LEU A 394 -18.30 -14.04 -9.95
N TRP A 395 -17.76 -12.84 -9.76
CA TRP A 395 -17.62 -11.90 -10.85
C TRP A 395 -16.29 -12.14 -11.55
N VAL A 396 -16.34 -12.42 -12.85
CA VAL A 396 -15.18 -12.68 -13.71
C VAL A 396 -15.36 -11.85 -14.98
N ASP A 397 -14.50 -10.87 -15.22
CA ASP A 397 -14.60 -9.95 -16.37
C ASP A 397 -14.79 -10.67 -17.72
N ALA A 398 -14.01 -11.72 -17.96
CA ALA A 398 -14.03 -12.49 -19.21
C ALA A 398 -15.37 -13.22 -19.49
N LEU A 399 -16.20 -13.46 -18.47
CA LEU A 399 -17.46 -14.20 -18.57
C LEU A 399 -18.70 -13.39 -18.16
N SER A 400 -18.52 -12.42 -17.27
CA SER A 400 -19.60 -11.60 -16.72
C SER A 400 -19.95 -10.44 -17.66
N ILE A 401 -18.99 -10.03 -18.49
CA ILE A 401 -19.15 -8.99 -19.51
C ILE A 401 -19.29 -9.65 -20.87
N ASN A 402 -20.26 -9.21 -21.67
CA ASN A 402 -20.38 -9.65 -23.05
C ASN A 402 -19.26 -9.03 -23.88
N GLN A 403 -18.18 -9.77 -24.07
CA GLN A 403 -17.00 -9.32 -24.82
C GLN A 403 -17.30 -9.02 -26.30
N PHE A 404 -18.44 -9.48 -26.82
CA PHE A 404 -18.87 -9.29 -28.21
C PHE A 404 -19.71 -8.02 -28.41
N ASP A 405 -20.20 -7.41 -27.33
CA ASP A 405 -20.92 -6.14 -27.36
C ASP A 405 -20.00 -5.02 -26.86
N LEU A 406 -19.45 -4.23 -27.80
CA LEU A 406 -18.53 -3.14 -27.48
C LEU A 406 -19.18 -2.06 -26.59
N GLN A 407 -20.48 -1.81 -26.74
CA GLN A 407 -21.18 -0.83 -25.90
C GLN A 407 -21.35 -1.35 -24.48
N GLU A 408 -21.73 -2.62 -24.33
CA GLU A 408 -21.80 -3.27 -23.03
C GLU A 408 -20.42 -3.31 -22.37
N ARG A 409 -19.39 -3.74 -23.09
CA ARG A 409 -18.02 -3.82 -22.59
C ARG A 409 -17.54 -2.46 -22.08
N ALA A 410 -17.72 -1.39 -22.85
CA ALA A 410 -17.35 -0.04 -22.42
C ALA A 410 -18.17 0.45 -21.21
N ARG A 411 -19.45 0.05 -21.10
CA ARG A 411 -20.29 0.33 -19.93
C ARG A 411 -19.83 -0.42 -18.69
N GLU A 412 -19.49 -1.70 -18.80
CA GLU A 412 -19.07 -2.53 -17.67
C GLU A 412 -17.65 -2.19 -17.19
N ILE A 413 -16.73 -1.87 -18.09
CA ILE A 413 -15.39 -1.38 -17.70
C ILE A 413 -15.50 -0.11 -16.86
N ARG A 414 -16.43 0.81 -17.20
CA ARG A 414 -16.74 2.01 -16.39
C ARG A 414 -17.29 1.70 -15.00
N ARG A 415 -17.80 0.49 -14.78
CA ARG A 415 -18.40 0.05 -13.50
C ARG A 415 -17.49 -0.92 -12.74
N MET A 416 -16.34 -1.31 -13.31
CA MET A 416 -15.42 -2.29 -12.75
C MET A 416 -14.97 -1.90 -11.33
N SER A 417 -14.65 -0.63 -11.11
CA SER A 417 -14.30 -0.10 -9.79
C SER A 417 -15.39 -0.35 -8.73
N GLN A 418 -16.66 -0.21 -9.10
CA GLN A 418 -17.82 -0.46 -8.23
C GLN A 418 -18.03 -1.96 -7.99
N LEU A 419 -17.79 -2.79 -9.01
CA LEU A 419 -17.95 -4.24 -8.95
C LEU A 419 -16.88 -4.89 -8.07
N PHE A 420 -15.61 -4.48 -8.14
CA PHE A 420 -14.58 -4.97 -7.21
C PHE A 420 -14.82 -4.48 -5.77
N ARG A 421 -15.29 -3.24 -5.61
CA ARG A 421 -15.61 -2.67 -4.29
C ARG A 421 -16.81 -3.33 -3.60
N SER A 422 -17.77 -3.82 -4.38
CA SER A 422 -19.00 -4.45 -3.87
C SER A 422 -18.83 -5.95 -3.59
N ALA A 423 -17.77 -6.57 -4.12
CA ALA A 423 -17.44 -7.96 -3.83
C ALA A 423 -17.12 -8.16 -2.34
N SER A 424 -17.55 -9.28 -1.78
CA SER A 424 -17.22 -9.65 -0.40
C SER A 424 -15.75 -10.06 -0.23
N ASN A 425 -15.12 -10.53 -1.31
CA ASN A 425 -13.71 -10.87 -1.39
C ASN A 425 -13.22 -10.76 -2.83
N VAL A 426 -11.98 -10.32 -3.02
CA VAL A 426 -11.27 -10.37 -4.30
C VAL A 426 -10.26 -11.51 -4.25
N CYS A 427 -10.48 -12.53 -5.07
CA CYS A 427 -9.58 -13.68 -5.22
C CYS A 427 -8.49 -13.32 -6.23
N ILE A 428 -7.29 -13.04 -5.73
CA ILE A 428 -6.08 -12.75 -6.52
C ILE A 428 -5.45 -14.07 -6.95
N TRP A 429 -5.50 -14.42 -8.23
CA TRP A 429 -4.96 -15.67 -8.74
C TRP A 429 -3.57 -15.48 -9.37
N LEU A 430 -2.53 -16.06 -8.74
CA LEU A 430 -1.14 -15.98 -9.19
C LEU A 430 -0.72 -17.13 -10.13
N GLY A 431 -1.58 -18.13 -10.32
CA GLY A 431 -1.33 -19.31 -11.16
C GLY A 431 -1.35 -20.63 -10.40
N PRO A 432 -1.04 -21.75 -11.07
CA PRO A 432 -0.98 -23.07 -10.46
C PRO A 432 0.18 -23.17 -9.44
N ALA A 433 0.02 -24.06 -8.46
CA ALA A 433 1.07 -24.34 -7.49
C ALA A 433 2.28 -25.00 -8.16
N SER A 434 3.48 -24.58 -7.75
CA SER A 434 4.73 -25.28 -7.98
C SER A 434 5.43 -25.49 -6.63
N PRO A 435 6.37 -26.44 -6.50
CA PRO A 435 7.10 -26.66 -5.25
C PRO A 435 7.71 -25.37 -4.68
N GLU A 436 8.29 -24.53 -5.55
CA GLU A 436 8.90 -23.25 -5.19
C GLU A 436 7.86 -22.26 -4.64
N VAL A 437 6.65 -22.23 -5.20
CA VAL A 437 5.59 -21.35 -4.70
C VAL A 437 5.03 -21.85 -3.38
N ILE A 438 4.84 -23.17 -3.24
CA ILE A 438 4.37 -23.76 -1.99
C ILE A 438 5.38 -23.44 -0.86
N HIS A 439 6.67 -23.60 -1.13
CA HIS A 439 7.72 -23.22 -0.17
C HIS A 439 7.68 -21.74 0.19
N ALA A 440 7.51 -20.84 -0.79
CA ALA A 440 7.38 -19.41 -0.53
C ALA A 440 6.14 -19.09 0.33
N LEU A 441 5.00 -19.73 0.06
CA LEU A 441 3.76 -19.53 0.83
C LEU A 441 3.86 -20.11 2.25
N ASP A 442 4.49 -21.27 2.41
CA ASP A 442 4.74 -21.89 3.73
C ASP A 442 5.82 -21.14 4.53
N PHE A 443 6.65 -20.34 3.86
CA PHE A 443 7.66 -19.48 4.48
C PHE A 443 7.07 -18.16 5.00
N ILE A 444 6.02 -17.63 4.38
CA ILE A 444 5.36 -16.37 4.80
C ILE A 444 5.00 -16.36 6.29
N PRO A 445 4.33 -17.37 6.87
CA PRO A 445 4.03 -17.40 8.30
C PRO A 445 5.28 -17.40 9.19
N GLN A 446 6.39 -17.98 8.72
CA GLN A 446 7.66 -18.00 9.45
C GLN A 446 8.29 -16.60 9.46
N VAL A 447 8.28 -15.89 8.33
CA VAL A 447 8.76 -14.50 8.20
C VAL A 447 7.92 -13.54 9.05
N LEU A 448 6.61 -13.74 9.11
CA LEU A 448 5.71 -12.93 9.94
C LEU A 448 5.86 -13.19 11.44
N ASN A 449 6.57 -14.25 11.83
CA ASN A 449 6.94 -14.48 13.21
C ASN A 449 8.19 -13.68 13.58
N PHE A 450 7.99 -12.48 14.11
CA PHE A 450 9.07 -11.58 14.54
C PHE A 450 10.06 -12.18 15.54
N ALA A 451 9.70 -13.25 16.26
CA ALA A 451 10.63 -13.92 17.17
C ALA A 451 11.77 -14.62 16.43
N HIS A 452 11.54 -15.08 15.20
CA HIS A 452 12.51 -15.83 14.41
C HIS A 452 13.04 -15.04 13.20
N LEU A 453 12.48 -13.86 12.90
CA LEU A 453 12.84 -13.09 11.71
C LEU A 453 14.35 -12.79 11.62
N GLU A 454 14.97 -12.35 12.71
CA GLU A 454 16.43 -12.08 12.76
C GLU A 454 17.27 -13.32 12.45
N GLU A 455 16.83 -14.49 12.95
CA GLU A 455 17.48 -15.78 12.68
C GLU A 455 17.30 -16.18 11.21
N LEU A 456 16.09 -16.04 10.67
CA LEU A 456 15.77 -16.35 9.27
C LEU A 456 16.54 -15.47 8.26
N VAL A 457 16.82 -14.21 8.62
CA VAL A 457 17.61 -13.29 7.79
C VAL A 457 19.10 -13.63 7.82
N ARG A 458 19.64 -14.04 8.98
CA ARG A 458 21.06 -14.35 9.15
C ARG A 458 21.45 -15.75 8.68
N ASP A 459 20.52 -16.69 8.73
CA ASP A 459 20.75 -18.07 8.31
C ASP A 459 20.78 -18.19 6.78
N VAL A 460 21.98 -18.41 6.25
CA VAL A 460 22.25 -18.64 4.81
C VAL A 460 21.48 -19.86 4.28
N GLY A 461 21.10 -20.81 5.14
CA GLY A 461 20.23 -21.93 4.79
C GLY A 461 18.85 -21.50 4.28
N ASN A 462 18.38 -20.31 4.63
CA ASN A 462 17.10 -19.77 4.14
C ASN A 462 17.21 -19.00 2.82
N LYS A 463 18.42 -18.91 2.22
CA LYS A 463 18.65 -18.22 0.93
C LYS A 463 17.57 -18.56 -0.10
N GLN A 464 17.38 -19.85 -0.36
CA GLN A 464 16.45 -20.33 -1.38
C GLN A 464 15.01 -19.88 -1.11
N LYS A 465 14.55 -19.92 0.14
CA LYS A 465 13.19 -19.49 0.52
C LYS A 465 12.97 -17.99 0.27
N TRP A 466 13.99 -17.17 0.56
CA TRP A 466 13.95 -15.73 0.25
C TRP A 466 13.94 -15.46 -1.26
N LEU A 467 14.68 -16.26 -2.05
CA LEU A 467 14.65 -16.17 -3.52
C LEU A 467 13.25 -16.52 -4.06
N GLU A 468 12.65 -17.59 -3.57
CA GLU A 468 11.33 -18.06 -3.98
C GLU A 468 10.22 -17.06 -3.63
N LEU A 469 10.29 -16.45 -2.43
CA LEU A 469 9.40 -15.37 -2.02
C LEU A 469 9.52 -14.14 -2.95
N THR A 470 10.73 -13.77 -3.33
CA THR A 470 10.97 -12.66 -4.27
C THR A 470 10.43 -12.99 -5.68
N LYS A 471 10.59 -14.25 -6.13
CA LYS A 471 10.03 -14.75 -7.39
C LYS A 471 8.49 -14.72 -7.38
N LEU A 472 7.86 -15.03 -6.26
CA LEU A 472 6.40 -14.92 -6.08
C LEU A 472 5.92 -13.47 -6.27
N MET A 473 6.58 -12.50 -5.65
CA MET A 473 6.28 -11.06 -5.77
C MET A 473 6.60 -10.48 -7.16
N SER A 474 7.37 -11.21 -7.97
CA SER A 474 7.78 -10.83 -9.33
C SER A 474 6.86 -11.39 -10.41
N ARG A 475 5.83 -12.17 -10.05
CA ARG A 475 4.88 -12.79 -10.99
C ARG A 475 4.19 -11.75 -11.89
N PRO A 476 3.83 -12.10 -13.15
CA PRO A 476 3.22 -11.17 -14.10
C PRO A 476 1.97 -10.45 -13.58
N TYR A 477 1.22 -11.09 -12.68
CA TYR A 477 0.08 -10.49 -12.00
C TYR A 477 0.38 -9.10 -11.43
N PHE A 478 1.49 -8.94 -10.70
CA PHE A 478 1.87 -7.67 -10.06
C PHE A 478 2.36 -6.59 -11.02
N ARG A 479 2.29 -6.84 -12.33
CA ARG A 479 2.69 -5.88 -13.37
C ARG A 479 1.48 -5.34 -14.13
N ARG A 480 0.31 -5.98 -14.06
CA ARG A 480 -0.86 -5.56 -14.85
C ARG A 480 -1.49 -4.29 -14.24
N ARG A 481 -1.60 -3.20 -14.99
CA ARG A 481 -2.15 -1.93 -14.49
C ARG A 481 -3.53 -2.04 -13.85
N PHE A 482 -4.43 -2.85 -14.42
CA PHE A 482 -5.78 -3.04 -13.89
C PHE A 482 -5.81 -3.62 -12.47
N VAL A 483 -4.84 -4.47 -12.10
CA VAL A 483 -4.84 -5.09 -10.76
C VAL A 483 -4.74 -4.03 -9.64
N VAL A 484 -4.25 -2.83 -9.96
CA VAL A 484 -4.19 -1.71 -9.02
C VAL A 484 -5.57 -1.37 -8.49
N GLN A 485 -6.56 -1.11 -9.36
CA GLN A 485 -7.90 -0.80 -8.89
C GLN A 485 -8.60 -2.01 -8.26
N GLU A 486 -8.37 -3.21 -8.81
CA GLU A 486 -8.98 -4.47 -8.35
C GLU A 486 -8.61 -4.77 -6.89
N ILE A 487 -7.35 -4.55 -6.53
CA ILE A 487 -6.84 -4.78 -5.18
C ILE A 487 -7.17 -3.60 -4.28
N LEU A 488 -6.88 -2.36 -4.70
CA LEU A 488 -6.97 -1.20 -3.80
C LEU A 488 -8.41 -0.88 -3.39
N LEU A 489 -9.38 -1.10 -4.28
CA LEU A 489 -10.81 -0.88 -4.00
C LEU A 489 -11.48 -2.05 -3.27
N SER A 490 -10.81 -3.19 -3.15
CA SER A 490 -11.35 -4.36 -2.46
C SER A 490 -11.63 -4.08 -0.98
N ARG A 491 -12.71 -4.68 -0.45
CA ARG A 491 -12.96 -4.71 1.00
C ARG A 491 -12.07 -5.75 1.67
N ASN A 492 -12.03 -6.94 1.06
CA ASN A 492 -11.16 -8.05 1.43
C ASN A 492 -10.52 -8.60 0.16
N ALA A 493 -9.29 -9.12 0.28
CA ALA A 493 -8.61 -9.82 -0.79
C ALA A 493 -7.79 -10.99 -0.26
N THR A 494 -7.71 -12.05 -1.06
CA THR A 494 -6.94 -13.27 -0.78
C THR A 494 -6.06 -13.60 -1.97
N VAL A 495 -4.80 -13.89 -1.72
CA VAL A 495 -3.83 -14.33 -2.73
C VAL A 495 -3.89 -15.86 -2.82
N HIS A 496 -4.23 -16.36 -4.00
CA HIS A 496 -4.35 -17.78 -4.32
C HIS A 496 -3.22 -18.20 -5.28
N CYS A 497 -2.61 -19.34 -4.99
CA CYS A 497 -1.76 -20.04 -5.93
C CYS A 497 -1.95 -21.55 -5.77
N GLY A 498 -2.49 -22.19 -6.81
CA GLY A 498 -2.99 -23.57 -6.71
C GLY A 498 -4.07 -23.70 -5.64
N ASP A 499 -3.91 -24.67 -4.74
CA ASP A 499 -4.81 -24.95 -3.62
C ASP A 499 -4.48 -24.14 -2.35
N ARG A 500 -3.38 -23.37 -2.36
CA ARG A 500 -2.96 -22.53 -1.24
C ARG A 500 -3.54 -21.13 -1.36
N ALA A 501 -3.88 -20.54 -0.22
CA ALA A 501 -4.35 -19.17 -0.14
C ALA A 501 -3.80 -18.47 1.11
N ILE A 502 -3.48 -17.18 0.99
CA ILE A 502 -3.08 -16.31 2.10
C ILE A 502 -3.86 -14.99 2.04
N PRO A 503 -4.14 -14.35 3.19
CA PRO A 503 -4.73 -13.02 3.19
C PRO A 503 -3.82 -11.99 2.52
N TRP A 504 -4.41 -11.03 1.80
CA TRP A 504 -3.64 -9.95 1.16
C TRP A 504 -2.78 -9.16 2.16
N HIS A 505 -3.28 -8.90 3.37
CA HIS A 505 -2.54 -8.15 4.39
C HIS A 505 -1.28 -8.87 4.87
N ASP A 506 -1.29 -10.20 4.96
CA ASP A 506 -0.11 -10.99 5.31
C ASP A 506 0.93 -10.95 4.18
N PHE A 507 0.47 -11.01 2.92
CA PHE A 507 1.35 -10.83 1.76
C PHE A 507 2.00 -9.43 1.75
N VAL A 508 1.22 -8.39 2.07
CA VAL A 508 1.70 -7.00 2.23
C VAL A 508 2.75 -6.90 3.34
N ASP A 509 2.48 -7.45 4.52
CA ASP A 509 3.40 -7.43 5.66
C ASP A 509 4.73 -8.09 5.31
N VAL A 510 4.71 -9.28 4.68
CA VAL A 510 5.94 -9.96 4.27
C VAL A 510 6.72 -9.18 3.23
N ALA A 511 6.07 -8.60 2.24
CA ALA A 511 6.74 -7.77 1.24
C ALA A 511 7.40 -6.52 1.85
N VAL A 512 6.79 -5.93 2.87
CA VAL A 512 7.37 -4.80 3.62
C VAL A 512 8.59 -5.25 4.41
N LEU A 513 8.52 -6.42 5.06
CA LEU A 513 9.66 -6.98 5.79
C LEU A 513 10.81 -7.32 4.84
N LEU A 514 10.52 -7.97 3.72
CA LEU A 514 11.49 -8.25 2.66
C LEU A 514 12.20 -6.96 2.21
N ARG A 515 11.44 -5.89 1.97
CA ARG A 515 12.00 -4.58 1.61
C ARG A 515 12.89 -4.02 2.72
N SER A 516 12.43 -4.05 3.97
CA SER A 516 13.18 -3.49 5.11
C SER A 516 14.47 -4.24 5.42
N LYS A 517 14.50 -5.56 5.18
CA LYS A 517 15.64 -6.45 5.44
C LYS A 517 16.49 -6.72 4.21
N TRP A 518 16.18 -6.10 3.06
CA TRP A 518 16.85 -6.38 1.79
C TRP A 518 18.37 -6.22 1.86
N SER A 519 18.86 -5.11 2.44
CA SER A 519 20.30 -4.87 2.59
C SER A 519 21.00 -5.91 3.47
N GLU A 520 20.35 -6.33 4.57
CA GLU A 520 20.87 -7.37 5.46
C GLU A 520 20.92 -8.73 4.72
N LEU A 521 19.85 -9.06 3.98
CA LEU A 521 19.79 -10.27 3.16
C LEU A 521 20.89 -10.28 2.09
N GLN A 522 21.13 -9.16 1.41
CA GLN A 522 22.21 -9.07 0.41
C GLN A 522 23.59 -9.30 1.03
N GLN A 523 23.82 -8.78 2.24
CA GLN A 523 25.08 -8.96 2.96
C GLN A 523 25.28 -10.40 3.45
N HIS A 524 24.23 -11.03 3.98
CA HIS A 524 24.31 -12.35 4.61
C HIS A 524 24.18 -13.52 3.63
N LEU A 525 23.37 -13.41 2.59
CA LEU A 525 23.06 -14.55 1.70
C LEU A 525 24.15 -14.87 0.67
N ALA A 526 25.29 -14.15 0.70
CA ALA A 526 26.38 -14.28 -0.26
C ALA A 526 25.83 -14.42 -1.70
N LEU A 527 24.89 -13.53 -2.05
CA LEU A 527 24.22 -13.57 -3.35
C LEU A 527 25.30 -13.50 -4.44
N THR A 528 25.34 -14.51 -5.30
CA THR A 528 26.25 -14.51 -6.44
C THR A 528 25.91 -13.35 -7.36
N HIS A 529 26.80 -13.04 -8.31
CA HIS A 529 26.44 -12.08 -9.36
C HIS A 529 25.17 -12.55 -10.10
N GLU A 530 25.00 -13.86 -10.32
CA GLU A 530 23.81 -14.46 -10.92
C GLU A 530 22.57 -14.32 -10.02
N ASP A 531 22.66 -14.53 -8.71
CA ASP A 531 21.51 -14.34 -7.80
C ASP A 531 21.07 -12.86 -7.76
N ASN A 532 22.04 -11.93 -7.71
CA ASN A 532 21.75 -10.51 -7.80
C ASN A 532 21.22 -10.12 -9.20
N LEU A 533 21.58 -10.86 -10.25
CA LEU A 533 21.04 -10.76 -11.62
C LEU A 533 19.69 -11.48 -11.80
N GLU A 534 19.25 -12.32 -10.88
CA GLU A 534 17.90 -12.91 -10.87
C GLU A 534 16.92 -12.10 -10.01
N LEU A 535 17.38 -11.61 -8.85
CA LEU A 535 16.52 -10.98 -7.85
C LEU A 535 16.14 -9.54 -8.15
N GLY A 536 17.07 -8.77 -8.72
CA GLY A 536 16.88 -7.34 -8.98
C GLY A 536 16.76 -6.53 -7.69
N ASP A 537 16.37 -5.26 -7.82
CA ASP A 537 16.02 -4.45 -6.66
C ASP A 537 14.58 -4.77 -6.25
N ALA A 538 14.40 -5.45 -5.10
CA ALA A 538 13.10 -5.79 -4.56
C ALA A 538 12.19 -4.55 -4.35
N GLN A 539 12.78 -3.36 -4.24
CA GLN A 539 12.05 -2.08 -4.13
C GLN A 539 11.31 -1.69 -5.42
N LEU A 540 11.72 -2.23 -6.57
CA LEU A 540 11.17 -1.91 -7.89
C LEU A 540 10.11 -2.92 -8.37
N LEU A 541 9.75 -3.88 -7.52
CA LEU A 541 8.67 -4.83 -7.82
C LEU A 541 7.32 -4.12 -7.80
N GLY A 542 6.45 -4.42 -8.77
CA GLY A 542 5.09 -3.85 -8.79
C GLY A 542 4.30 -4.17 -7.51
N ALA A 543 4.57 -5.31 -6.87
CA ALA A 543 4.03 -5.63 -5.54
C ALA A 543 4.42 -4.57 -4.49
N ALA A 544 5.68 -4.12 -4.48
CA ALA A 544 6.15 -3.08 -3.57
C ALA A 544 5.46 -1.73 -3.83
N SER A 545 5.29 -1.35 -5.11
CA SER A 545 4.54 -0.14 -5.49
C SER A 545 3.07 -0.21 -5.08
N LEU A 546 2.40 -1.35 -5.25
CA LEU A 546 1.01 -1.56 -4.80
C LEU A 546 0.87 -1.38 -3.29
N ILE A 547 1.84 -1.91 -2.53
CA ILE A 547 1.85 -1.78 -1.08
C ILE A 547 2.01 -0.31 -0.67
N GLU A 548 2.96 0.39 -1.28
CA GLU A 548 3.21 1.79 -1.01
C GLU A 548 1.96 2.64 -1.29
N VAL A 549 1.37 2.47 -2.48
CA VAL A 549 0.13 3.16 -2.85
C VAL A 549 -1.03 2.78 -1.92
N SER A 550 -1.17 1.51 -1.53
CA SER A 550 -2.26 1.06 -0.65
C SER A 550 -2.31 1.76 0.71
N ARG A 551 -1.15 2.20 1.21
CA ARG A 551 -1.02 2.93 2.48
C ARG A 551 -1.37 4.40 2.36
N LEU A 552 -1.19 4.98 1.17
CA LEU A 552 -1.28 6.42 0.94
C LEU A 552 -2.61 6.84 0.29
N ILE A 553 -3.30 5.92 -0.38
CA ILE A 553 -4.36 6.28 -1.33
C ILE A 553 -5.72 6.63 -0.70
N PHE A 554 -6.09 5.97 0.41
CA PHE A 554 -7.40 6.13 1.03
C PHE A 554 -7.31 6.41 2.53
N ARG A 555 -8.10 7.38 3.00
CA ARG A 555 -8.54 7.41 4.39
C ARG A 555 -9.77 6.52 4.50
N LYS A 556 -9.67 5.43 5.26
CA LYS A 556 -10.79 4.50 5.50
C LYS A 556 -11.39 4.72 6.88
N ASP A 557 -12.68 4.44 7.02
CA ASP A 557 -13.33 4.39 8.32
C ASP A 557 -13.01 3.09 9.07
N THR A 558 -13.63 2.95 10.23
CA THR A 558 -13.49 1.80 11.09
C THR A 558 -13.97 0.49 10.45
N GLN A 559 -14.80 0.53 9.41
CA GLN A 559 -15.35 -0.63 8.71
C GLN A 559 -14.61 -0.91 7.38
N GLY A 560 -13.54 -0.17 7.09
CA GLY A 560 -12.78 -0.29 5.85
C GLY A 560 -13.43 0.43 4.66
N ASN A 561 -14.52 1.18 4.88
CA ASN A 561 -15.11 2.00 3.83
C ASN A 561 -14.21 3.19 3.54
N ILE A 562 -14.02 3.49 2.26
CA ILE A 562 -13.25 4.67 1.82
C ILE A 562 -14.05 5.94 2.18
N LEU A 563 -13.53 6.71 3.14
CA LEU A 563 -14.04 8.04 3.50
C LEU A 563 -13.52 9.11 2.54
N GLN A 564 -12.23 9.04 2.21
CA GLN A 564 -11.57 10.04 1.38
C GLN A 564 -10.47 9.42 0.50
N ARG A 565 -10.33 9.94 -0.72
CA ARG A 565 -9.19 9.69 -1.61
C ARG A 565 -8.16 10.77 -1.39
N LEU A 566 -6.90 10.39 -1.22
CA LEU A 566 -5.83 11.31 -0.80
C LEU A 566 -4.90 11.71 -1.95
N LEU A 567 -4.71 10.85 -2.94
CA LEU A 567 -3.78 11.07 -4.06
C LEU A 567 -4.50 11.63 -5.28
N ASP A 568 -3.88 12.60 -5.95
CA ASP A 568 -4.27 13.07 -7.28
C ASP A 568 -3.81 12.12 -8.38
N LEU A 569 -4.37 12.31 -9.57
CA LEU A 569 -4.04 11.55 -10.77
C LEU A 569 -2.55 11.65 -11.12
N GLU A 570 -1.94 12.83 -10.98
CA GLU A 570 -0.51 13.03 -11.24
C GLU A 570 0.37 12.17 -10.32
N THR A 571 0.06 12.14 -9.02
CA THR A 571 0.78 11.30 -8.06
C THR A 571 0.65 9.83 -8.47
N LEU A 572 -0.56 9.36 -8.78
CA LEU A 572 -0.77 7.94 -9.12
C LEU A 572 -0.05 7.54 -10.41
N LEU A 573 -0.05 8.42 -11.41
CA LEU A 573 0.73 8.25 -12.64
C LEU A 573 2.24 8.13 -12.34
N SER A 574 2.74 8.91 -11.38
CA SER A 574 4.15 8.92 -10.95
C SER A 574 4.55 7.73 -10.07
N LEU A 575 3.62 7.17 -9.29
CA LEU A 575 3.86 6.02 -8.40
C LEU A 575 3.75 4.65 -9.09
N LEU A 576 3.02 4.57 -10.20
CA LEU A 576 2.71 3.31 -10.88
C LEU A 576 3.39 3.09 -12.26
N PRO A 577 4.54 3.70 -12.61
CA PRO A 577 5.09 3.63 -13.97
C PRO A 577 5.58 2.23 -14.35
N THR A 578 5.78 1.33 -13.37
CA THR A 578 6.19 -0.07 -13.56
C THR A 578 5.05 -1.00 -13.95
N PHE A 579 3.80 -0.52 -13.91
CA PHE A 579 2.65 -1.30 -14.31
C PHE A 579 2.44 -1.26 -15.82
N GLU A 580 2.56 -2.43 -16.43
CA GLU A 580 2.37 -2.70 -17.84
C GLU A 580 0.89 -2.58 -18.21
N VAL A 581 0.65 -1.94 -19.36
CA VAL A 581 -0.65 -1.80 -20.00
C VAL A 581 -0.61 -2.53 -21.34
N THR A 582 -1.68 -3.24 -21.68
CA THR A 582 -1.84 -3.81 -23.02
C THR A 582 -2.56 -2.82 -23.92
N GLU A 583 -3.55 -2.08 -23.40
CA GLU A 583 -4.12 -0.93 -24.09
C GLU A 583 -3.62 0.40 -23.56
N LEU A 584 -3.21 1.29 -24.46
CA LEU A 584 -2.48 2.51 -24.08
C LEU A 584 -3.32 3.42 -23.16
N LEU A 585 -4.62 3.52 -23.42
CA LEU A 585 -5.56 4.34 -22.64
C LEU A 585 -5.69 3.87 -21.18
N ASP A 586 -5.43 2.59 -20.91
CA ASP A 586 -5.50 2.02 -19.56
C ASP A 586 -4.43 2.57 -18.61
N THR A 587 -3.42 3.27 -19.14
CA THR A 587 -2.48 4.06 -18.33
C THR A 587 -3.24 4.99 -17.38
N VAL A 588 -4.35 5.54 -17.86
CA VAL A 588 -5.21 6.49 -17.15
C VAL A 588 -6.46 5.78 -16.63
N TYR A 589 -7.20 5.09 -17.50
CA TYR A 589 -8.52 4.54 -17.13
C TYR A 589 -8.48 3.48 -16.02
N ALA A 590 -7.38 2.73 -15.87
CA ALA A 590 -7.26 1.75 -14.80
C ALA A 590 -7.09 2.37 -13.40
N ILE A 591 -6.76 3.67 -13.30
CA ILE A 591 -6.46 4.33 -12.02
C ILE A 591 -7.27 5.61 -11.77
N ILE A 592 -8.03 6.09 -12.75
CA ILE A 592 -8.77 7.36 -12.66
C ILE A 592 -9.76 7.39 -11.49
N ASP A 593 -10.46 6.29 -11.24
CA ASP A 593 -11.44 6.18 -10.13
C ASP A 593 -10.79 6.11 -8.74
N LEU A 594 -9.47 5.95 -8.69
CA LEU A 594 -8.68 5.98 -7.46
C LEU A 594 -8.23 7.40 -7.10
N ALA A 595 -8.11 8.27 -8.10
CA ALA A 595 -7.66 9.65 -7.94
C ALA A 595 -8.75 10.53 -7.29
N LYS A 596 -8.34 11.44 -6.39
CA LYS A 596 -9.25 12.41 -5.75
C LYS A 596 -9.89 13.39 -6.75
N ASP A 597 -9.17 13.70 -7.82
CA ASP A 597 -9.54 14.60 -8.92
C ASP A 597 -10.03 13.85 -10.19
N GLY A 598 -10.09 12.52 -10.15
CA GLY A 598 -10.62 11.71 -11.25
C GLY A 598 -12.15 11.54 -11.22
N LEU A 599 -12.74 11.37 -10.03
CA LEU A 599 -14.18 11.14 -9.89
C LEU A 599 -15.01 12.39 -10.24
N GLY A 600 -15.93 12.24 -11.19
CA GLY A 600 -16.85 13.30 -11.59
C GLY A 600 -16.27 14.32 -12.57
N SER A 601 -15.02 14.15 -13.01
CA SER A 601 -14.46 14.95 -14.10
C SER A 601 -15.28 14.71 -15.38
N GLN A 602 -15.96 15.76 -15.86
CA GLN A 602 -16.63 15.69 -17.16
C GLN A 602 -15.61 15.55 -18.31
N THR A 603 -14.39 16.00 -18.09
CA THR A 603 -13.28 16.01 -19.05
C THR A 603 -12.71 14.62 -19.31
N LEU A 604 -12.60 13.76 -18.30
CA LEU A 604 -11.96 12.44 -18.41
C LEU A 604 -12.95 11.28 -18.32
N ARG A 605 -14.00 11.30 -19.13
CA ARG A 605 -14.91 10.14 -19.25
C ARG A 605 -14.22 9.01 -20.00
N VAL A 606 -14.37 7.77 -19.51
CA VAL A 606 -13.83 6.58 -20.18
C VAL A 606 -14.46 6.43 -21.56
N ASP A 607 -13.62 6.61 -22.58
CA ASP A 607 -13.93 6.42 -24.00
C ASP A 607 -12.74 5.74 -24.68
N TYR A 608 -12.95 4.51 -25.17
CA TYR A 608 -11.95 3.72 -25.89
C TYR A 608 -11.91 4.03 -27.39
N GLY A 609 -12.76 4.93 -27.88
CA GLY A 609 -12.70 5.45 -29.25
C GLY A 609 -11.66 6.57 -29.43
N LEU A 610 -11.14 7.13 -28.34
CA LEU A 610 -10.14 8.21 -28.37
C LEU A 610 -8.78 7.71 -28.84
N GLN A 611 -8.05 8.58 -29.53
CA GLN A 611 -6.63 8.34 -29.77
C GLN A 611 -5.83 8.56 -28.47
N PRO A 612 -4.80 7.75 -28.16
CA PRO A 612 -4.01 7.89 -26.93
C PRO A 612 -3.46 9.29 -26.69
N GLU A 613 -3.02 9.95 -27.76
CA GLU A 613 -2.47 11.29 -27.70
C GLU A 613 -3.54 12.30 -27.28
N GLU A 614 -4.83 12.08 -27.55
CA GLU A 614 -5.93 12.97 -27.15
C GLU A 614 -6.12 12.90 -25.64
N LEU A 615 -6.34 11.69 -25.14
CA LEU A 615 -6.52 11.45 -23.71
C LEU A 615 -5.32 11.96 -22.90
N PHE A 616 -4.09 11.72 -23.36
CA PHE A 616 -2.91 12.13 -22.59
C PHE A 616 -2.74 13.65 -22.52
N GLN A 617 -3.30 14.37 -23.47
CA GLN A 617 -3.30 15.83 -23.46
C GLN A 617 -4.37 16.38 -22.53
N ASP A 618 -5.56 15.80 -22.58
CA ASP A 618 -6.62 16.16 -21.65
C ASP A 618 -6.20 15.91 -20.20
N VAL A 619 -5.47 14.81 -19.95
CA VAL A 619 -4.85 14.53 -18.65
C VAL A 619 -3.79 15.57 -18.30
N THR A 620 -2.88 15.89 -19.22
CA THR A 620 -1.83 16.90 -18.96
C THR A 620 -2.44 18.25 -18.63
N LYS A 621 -3.45 18.68 -19.38
CA LYS A 621 -4.19 19.91 -19.16
C LYS A 621 -4.90 19.89 -17.81
N LEU A 622 -5.65 18.82 -17.50
CA LEU A 622 -6.34 18.68 -16.22
C LEU A 622 -5.37 18.80 -15.04
N VAL A 623 -4.22 18.12 -15.11
CA VAL A 623 -3.22 18.15 -14.05
C VAL A 623 -2.61 19.54 -13.88
N ILE A 624 -2.30 20.24 -14.98
CA ILE A 624 -1.78 21.62 -14.91
C ILE A 624 -2.80 22.54 -14.23
N GLU A 625 -4.07 22.44 -14.62
CA GLU A 625 -5.16 23.24 -14.07
C GLU A 625 -5.46 22.90 -12.60
N SER A 626 -5.43 21.61 -12.22
CA SER A 626 -5.77 21.17 -10.87
C SER A 626 -4.64 21.37 -9.85
N SER A 627 -3.39 21.18 -10.27
CA SER A 627 -2.21 21.28 -9.41
C SER A 627 -1.60 22.68 -9.36
N ASN A 628 -2.00 23.55 -10.28
CA ASN A 628 -1.37 24.85 -10.51
C ASN A 628 0.16 24.72 -10.67
N SER A 629 0.59 23.67 -11.37
CA SER A 629 1.99 23.32 -11.63
C SER A 629 2.18 22.87 -13.07
N LEU A 630 3.37 23.11 -13.61
CA LEU A 630 3.76 22.64 -14.93
C LEU A 630 4.68 21.40 -14.86
N ASP A 631 5.06 20.95 -13.65
CA ASP A 631 6.02 19.87 -13.44
C ASP A 631 5.66 18.53 -14.12
N ILE A 632 4.38 18.27 -14.45
CA ILE A 632 3.98 17.06 -15.18
C ILE A 632 4.73 16.90 -16.51
N ILE A 633 5.15 18.00 -17.15
CA ILE A 633 5.94 17.96 -18.40
C ILE A 633 7.39 17.50 -18.16
N CYS A 634 7.80 17.33 -16.90
CA CYS A 634 9.10 16.80 -16.52
C CYS A 634 9.03 15.36 -15.97
N ARG A 635 7.82 14.86 -15.64
CA ARG A 635 7.62 13.52 -15.05
C ARG A 635 7.28 12.47 -16.12
N PRO A 636 8.08 11.41 -16.31
CA PRO A 636 7.75 10.29 -17.19
C PRO A 636 6.51 9.52 -16.73
N TRP A 637 5.44 9.53 -17.53
CA TRP A 637 4.20 8.79 -17.17
C TRP A 637 3.48 8.16 -18.36
N ALA A 638 3.61 8.72 -19.58
CA ALA A 638 2.89 8.23 -20.74
C ALA A 638 3.61 7.04 -21.42
N PRO A 639 2.90 6.09 -22.03
CA PRO A 639 3.51 5.12 -22.93
C PRO A 639 4.18 5.79 -24.15
N LYS A 640 5.10 5.08 -24.80
CA LYS A 640 5.72 5.56 -26.05
C LYS A 640 4.72 5.41 -27.21
N CYS A 641 4.07 6.51 -27.62
CA CYS A 641 3.02 6.46 -28.65
C CYS A 641 2.87 7.78 -29.43
N GLY A 642 3.92 8.24 -30.13
CA GLY A 642 3.77 9.40 -31.05
C GLY A 642 3.38 10.74 -30.40
N VAL A 643 3.42 10.82 -29.06
CA VAL A 643 3.04 12.02 -28.29
C VAL A 643 4.00 13.20 -28.47
N PRO A 644 3.52 14.45 -28.27
CA PRO A 644 4.35 15.65 -28.23
C PRO A 644 5.50 15.56 -27.22
N SER A 645 6.59 16.30 -27.44
CA SER A 645 7.78 16.20 -26.55
C SER A 645 7.54 16.67 -25.11
N TRP A 646 6.51 17.49 -24.90
CA TRP A 646 6.06 17.97 -23.60
C TRP A 646 5.18 16.96 -22.83
N ILE A 647 4.90 15.78 -23.40
CA ILE A 647 4.35 14.62 -22.68
C ILE A 647 5.47 13.60 -22.47
N PRO A 648 6.08 13.53 -21.28
CA PRO A 648 7.22 12.66 -21.07
C PRO A 648 6.81 11.19 -21.03
N THR A 649 7.50 10.38 -21.83
CA THR A 649 7.21 8.95 -21.92
C THR A 649 8.01 8.14 -20.90
N ILE A 650 7.45 7.02 -20.42
CA ILE A 650 8.08 6.09 -19.46
C ILE A 650 9.43 5.53 -19.93
N THR A 651 9.80 5.69 -21.21
CA THR A 651 11.16 5.42 -21.70
C THR A 651 12.22 6.30 -21.06
N LYS A 652 11.84 7.46 -20.54
CA LYS A 652 12.70 8.38 -19.76
C LYS A 652 12.65 8.10 -18.26
N TYR A 653 11.92 7.08 -17.81
CA TYR A 653 11.83 6.72 -16.40
C TYR A 653 13.17 6.25 -15.84
N THR A 654 13.42 6.53 -14.55
CA THR A 654 14.69 6.26 -13.86
C THR A 654 15.12 4.81 -13.96
N PHE A 655 14.17 3.87 -13.90
CA PHE A 655 14.44 2.44 -13.94
C PHE A 655 13.74 1.77 -15.12
N ARG A 656 14.42 0.88 -15.84
CA ARG A 656 13.81 0.13 -16.95
C ARG A 656 14.04 -1.35 -16.79
N ARG A 657 13.02 -2.12 -17.15
CA ARG A 657 13.09 -3.56 -17.16
C ARG A 657 14.01 -4.08 -18.28
N ARG A 658 14.96 -4.95 -17.94
CA ARG A 658 15.71 -5.81 -18.87
C ARG A 658 14.79 -6.91 -19.40
N ALA A 659 14.82 -7.13 -20.71
CA ALA A 659 14.03 -8.16 -21.36
C ALA A 659 14.46 -9.59 -20.95
N ALA A 660 15.75 -9.81 -20.73
CA ALA A 660 16.33 -11.14 -20.54
C ALA A 660 16.03 -11.78 -19.18
N ASN A 661 16.00 -11.00 -18.09
CA ASN A 661 15.90 -11.49 -16.71
C ASN A 661 14.84 -10.76 -15.88
N PHE A 662 14.01 -9.92 -16.51
CA PHE A 662 12.93 -9.17 -15.85
C PHE A 662 13.35 -8.21 -14.72
N GLN A 663 14.65 -7.91 -14.61
CA GLN A 663 15.19 -6.97 -13.64
C GLN A 663 15.01 -5.52 -14.04
N TYR A 664 14.98 -4.61 -13.06
CA TYR A 664 15.03 -3.18 -13.31
C TYR A 664 16.45 -2.66 -13.18
N ASP A 665 16.93 -2.00 -14.24
CA ASP A 665 18.19 -1.28 -14.24
C ASP A 665 17.93 0.23 -14.18
N ARG A 666 18.77 0.94 -13.44
CA ARG A 666 18.82 2.40 -13.54
C ARG A 666 19.25 2.80 -14.96
N GLN A 667 18.43 3.59 -15.62
CA GLN A 667 18.69 4.17 -16.95
C GLN A 667 18.99 5.66 -16.87
N GLN A 668 18.42 6.34 -15.88
CA GLN A 668 18.51 7.79 -15.70
C GLN A 668 18.68 8.13 -14.21
N GLY A 669 19.00 9.39 -13.93
CA GLY A 669 18.99 9.95 -12.59
C GLY A 669 17.57 10.00 -12.02
N VAL A 670 17.49 10.23 -10.72
CA VAL A 670 16.21 10.56 -10.05
C VAL A 670 15.67 11.87 -10.60
N SER A 671 14.35 11.97 -10.74
CA SER A 671 13.70 13.20 -11.21
C SER A 671 14.02 14.38 -10.29
N LEU A 672 14.38 15.53 -10.88
CA LEU A 672 14.66 16.76 -10.15
C LEU A 672 13.38 17.42 -9.64
N VAL A 673 12.26 17.31 -10.37
CA VAL A 673 10.96 17.82 -9.90
C VAL A 673 10.35 17.03 -8.74
N GLY A 674 10.93 15.88 -8.37
CA GLY A 674 10.44 15.02 -7.28
C GLY A 674 9.02 14.49 -7.50
N MET A 675 8.39 14.00 -6.42
CA MET A 675 6.97 13.60 -6.44
C MET A 675 6.06 14.83 -6.36
N PRO A 676 4.82 14.80 -6.88
CA PRO A 676 3.93 15.98 -6.84
C PRO A 676 3.73 16.60 -5.44
N GLN A 677 3.83 15.79 -4.39
CA GLN A 677 3.71 16.18 -2.97
C GLN A 677 5.00 16.76 -2.35
N SER A 678 6.14 16.58 -3.02
CA SER A 678 7.45 17.00 -2.52
C SER A 678 8.22 17.67 -3.66
N ARG A 679 8.36 18.99 -3.58
CA ARG A 679 9.11 19.80 -4.55
C ARG A 679 10.45 20.21 -3.94
N PRO A 680 11.58 19.59 -4.36
CA PRO A 680 12.89 19.90 -3.79
C PRO A 680 13.42 21.30 -4.15
N TYR A 681 12.88 21.89 -5.22
CA TYR A 681 13.32 23.14 -5.83
C TYR A 681 12.14 24.07 -6.08
N ARG A 682 12.44 25.36 -6.26
CA ARG A 682 11.47 26.41 -6.58
C ARG A 682 12.04 27.37 -7.62
N ALA A 683 12.53 26.85 -8.74
CA ALA A 683 13.23 27.65 -9.75
C ALA A 683 12.37 28.82 -10.27
N CYS A 684 11.07 28.59 -10.47
CA CYS A 684 10.12 29.64 -10.89
C CYS A 684 9.61 30.56 -9.74
N GLY A 685 10.15 30.44 -8.53
CA GLY A 685 9.75 31.23 -7.36
C GLY A 685 8.27 31.06 -7.00
N GLU A 686 7.56 32.18 -6.84
CA GLU A 686 6.11 32.22 -6.55
C GLU A 686 5.25 32.34 -7.81
N THR A 687 5.83 32.24 -9.01
CA THR A 687 5.05 32.38 -10.25
C THR A 687 4.08 31.22 -10.43
N THR A 688 2.85 31.53 -10.84
CA THR A 688 1.87 30.51 -11.24
C THR A 688 2.05 30.16 -12.71
N PRO A 689 1.69 28.94 -13.13
CA PRO A 689 1.70 28.57 -14.54
C PRO A 689 0.86 29.55 -15.38
N GLN A 690 1.52 30.37 -16.19
CA GLN A 690 0.90 31.12 -17.28
C GLN A 690 1.00 30.29 -18.56
N ALA A 691 0.44 29.08 -18.50
CA ALA A 691 0.43 28.14 -19.59
C ALA A 691 -0.97 28.09 -20.20
N HIS A 692 -1.03 28.19 -21.53
CA HIS A 692 -2.26 27.98 -22.28
C HIS A 692 -2.02 26.80 -23.23
N VAL A 693 -2.77 25.73 -23.01
CA VAL A 693 -2.83 24.63 -23.97
C VAL A 693 -3.73 25.08 -25.11
N SER A 694 -3.16 25.41 -26.27
CA SER A 694 -3.92 25.85 -27.44
C SER A 694 -3.81 24.83 -28.56
N PHE A 695 -4.94 24.22 -28.93
CA PHE A 695 -5.04 23.31 -30.05
C PHE A 695 -5.31 24.13 -31.33
N ARG A 696 -4.29 24.47 -32.11
CA ARG A 696 -4.52 25.06 -33.45
C ARG A 696 -4.38 24.01 -34.54
N ILE A 697 -5.46 23.88 -35.31
CA ILE A 697 -5.56 23.10 -36.54
C ILE A 697 -5.06 23.98 -37.68
N GLU A 698 -3.77 23.90 -37.98
CA GLU A 698 -3.30 24.05 -39.37
C GLU A 698 -2.23 22.98 -39.62
N GLY A 699 -2.69 21.80 -40.02
CA GLY A 699 -1.84 20.86 -40.76
C GLY A 699 -0.69 20.20 -40.01
N ILE A 700 -0.91 19.69 -38.78
CA ILE A 700 -0.06 18.78 -37.99
C ILE A 700 0.73 19.46 -36.85
N GLN A 701 0.14 19.53 -35.64
CA GLN A 701 0.74 19.27 -34.30
C GLN A 701 0.02 20.01 -33.16
N ARG A 702 -0.06 19.36 -32.00
CA ARG A 702 -0.73 19.84 -30.79
C ARG A 702 0.32 20.56 -29.92
N ILE A 703 0.12 21.84 -29.66
CA ILE A 703 1.13 22.75 -29.11
C ILE A 703 0.78 23.17 -27.68
N LEU A 704 1.74 23.08 -26.76
CA LEU A 704 1.65 23.66 -25.42
C LEU A 704 2.38 25.01 -25.42
N THR A 705 1.67 26.12 -25.16
CA THR A 705 2.30 27.43 -25.02
C THR A 705 2.48 27.76 -23.54
N ALA A 706 3.73 27.98 -23.11
CA ALA A 706 4.06 28.34 -21.74
C ALA A 706 4.90 29.61 -21.70
N SER A 707 4.61 30.51 -20.75
CA SER A 707 5.44 31.68 -20.49
C SER A 707 6.58 31.32 -19.53
N GLY A 708 7.71 31.99 -19.65
CA GLY A 708 8.86 31.76 -18.78
C GLY A 708 9.98 32.75 -19.02
N ILE A 709 11.14 32.48 -18.44
CA ILE A 709 12.37 33.25 -18.67
C ILE A 709 13.43 32.35 -19.32
N ARG A 710 14.17 32.93 -20.27
CA ARG A 710 15.37 32.30 -20.84
C ARG A 710 16.54 32.59 -19.90
N LEU A 711 17.15 31.53 -19.37
CA LEU A 711 18.36 31.64 -18.55
C LEU A 711 19.61 31.80 -19.40
N GLY A 712 19.68 31.10 -20.52
CA GLY A 712 20.92 31.00 -21.29
C GLY A 712 20.87 29.92 -22.36
N ALA A 713 22.05 29.53 -22.83
CA ALA A 713 22.23 28.43 -23.77
C ALA A 713 23.38 27.53 -23.33
N VAL A 714 23.37 26.29 -23.82
CA VAL A 714 24.43 25.32 -23.56
C VAL A 714 25.68 25.69 -24.39
N GLY A 715 26.75 26.08 -23.70
CA GLY A 715 28.02 26.50 -24.32
C GLY A 715 29.03 25.37 -24.46
N GLU A 716 29.20 24.55 -23.41
CA GLU A 716 30.08 23.38 -23.39
C GLU A 716 29.36 22.16 -22.81
N LEU A 717 29.69 20.95 -23.30
CA LEU A 717 29.07 19.70 -22.89
C LEU A 717 30.12 18.61 -22.67
N GLY A 718 30.02 17.93 -21.53
CA GLY A 718 30.74 16.69 -21.27
C GLY A 718 30.01 15.47 -21.83
N GLN A 719 30.69 14.34 -21.86
CA GLN A 719 30.10 13.04 -22.16
C GLN A 719 29.08 12.67 -21.09
N ARG A 720 28.18 11.77 -21.48
CA ARG A 720 27.15 11.23 -20.62
C ARG A 720 27.78 10.37 -19.51
N SER A 721 27.32 10.55 -18.26
CA SER A 721 27.65 9.62 -17.19
C SER A 721 26.95 8.28 -17.41
N MET A 722 27.74 7.20 -17.47
CA MET A 722 27.26 5.83 -17.65
C MET A 722 27.60 5.01 -16.42
N ASN A 723 26.61 4.28 -15.88
CA ASN A 723 26.78 3.41 -14.70
C ASN A 723 27.37 4.13 -13.47
N GLY A 724 27.05 5.42 -13.31
CA GLY A 724 27.56 6.25 -12.21
C GLY A 724 29.01 6.70 -12.38
N SER A 725 29.66 6.39 -13.51
CA SER A 725 31.01 6.88 -13.83
C SER A 725 30.96 8.36 -14.24
N LEU A 726 31.89 9.18 -13.74
CA LEU A 726 32.06 10.56 -14.15
C LEU A 726 33.24 10.65 -15.13
N PRO A 727 33.01 11.09 -16.38
CA PRO A 727 34.07 11.28 -17.37
C PRO A 727 35.13 12.30 -16.89
N ARG A 728 36.40 12.09 -17.24
CA ARG A 728 37.50 12.99 -16.86
C ARG A 728 37.24 14.46 -17.21
N GLU A 729 36.67 14.73 -18.38
CA GLU A 729 36.37 16.08 -18.86
C GLU A 729 35.36 16.84 -17.97
N TRP A 730 34.57 16.13 -17.16
CA TRP A 730 33.69 16.79 -16.18
C TRP A 730 34.48 17.55 -15.12
N LEU A 731 35.68 17.06 -14.76
CA LEU A 731 36.55 17.78 -13.85
C LEU A 731 37.07 19.07 -14.50
N ASP A 732 37.36 19.05 -15.80
CA ASP A 732 37.81 20.24 -16.53
C ASP A 732 36.69 21.28 -16.64
N ILE A 733 35.49 20.87 -17.08
CA ILE A 733 34.28 21.71 -17.13
C ILE A 733 33.95 22.24 -15.73
N GLY A 734 34.06 21.40 -14.71
CA GLY A 734 33.85 21.74 -13.30
C GLY A 734 34.90 22.67 -12.69
N GLY A 735 35.98 22.98 -13.41
CA GLY A 735 37.07 23.83 -12.94
C GLY A 735 38.03 23.15 -11.95
N TRP A 736 38.06 21.82 -11.88
CA TRP A 736 38.90 21.04 -10.98
C TRP A 736 40.03 20.30 -11.70
N LYS A 737 41.03 21.07 -12.14
CA LYS A 737 42.14 20.58 -13.00
C LYS A 737 43.02 19.55 -12.30
N ASP A 738 43.43 19.82 -11.06
CA ASP A 738 44.19 18.89 -10.20
C ASP A 738 43.34 18.46 -9.00
N ILE A 739 43.13 17.15 -8.87
CA ILE A 739 42.37 16.52 -7.78
C ILE A 739 43.01 16.70 -6.39
N LYS A 740 44.28 17.15 -6.37
CA LYS A 740 44.98 17.55 -5.14
C LYS A 740 44.53 18.92 -4.65
N ASP A 741 44.04 19.79 -5.53
CA ASP A 741 43.48 21.07 -5.12
C ASP A 741 42.14 20.88 -4.40
N PRO A 742 41.70 21.86 -3.57
CA PRO A 742 40.35 21.86 -3.01
C PRO A 742 39.28 21.76 -4.10
N VAL A 743 38.32 20.88 -3.89
CA VAL A 743 37.22 20.67 -4.83
C VAL A 743 36.38 21.95 -4.97
N PRO A 744 36.09 22.42 -6.19
CA PRO A 744 35.25 23.61 -6.38
C PRO A 744 33.84 23.40 -5.83
N GLY A 745 33.37 24.37 -5.03
CA GLY A 745 32.02 24.38 -4.46
C GLY A 745 30.91 24.14 -5.48
N PRO A 746 30.84 24.90 -6.59
CA PRO A 746 29.86 24.71 -7.65
C PRO A 746 29.90 23.30 -8.26
N PHE A 747 31.08 22.69 -8.37
CA PHE A 747 31.23 21.38 -9.01
C PHE A 747 30.64 20.27 -8.15
N TRP A 748 31.07 20.12 -6.89
CA TRP A 748 30.56 19.03 -6.05
C TRP A 748 29.07 19.20 -5.74
N ARG A 749 28.57 20.44 -5.58
CA ARG A 749 27.14 20.72 -5.43
C ARG A 749 26.37 20.32 -6.67
N THR A 750 26.90 20.58 -7.87
CA THR A 750 26.28 20.12 -9.12
C THR A 750 26.18 18.60 -9.19
N LEU A 751 27.20 17.85 -8.78
CA LEU A 751 27.19 16.37 -8.80
C LEU A 751 26.08 15.75 -7.95
N VAL A 752 25.58 16.46 -6.94
CA VAL A 752 24.47 16.02 -6.06
C VAL A 752 23.19 16.84 -6.27
N ALA A 753 23.16 17.67 -7.32
CA ALA A 753 22.12 18.66 -7.60
C ALA A 753 21.79 19.55 -6.38
N ASP A 754 22.78 19.83 -5.53
CA ASP A 754 22.67 20.66 -4.33
C ASP A 754 21.52 20.25 -3.38
N ARG A 755 21.17 18.96 -3.38
CA ARG A 755 20.17 18.36 -2.48
C ARG A 755 20.63 17.02 -1.95
N SER A 756 20.27 16.70 -0.70
CA SER A 756 20.38 15.35 -0.15
C SER A 756 19.37 14.41 -0.82
N SER A 757 19.43 13.11 -0.51
CA SER A 757 18.44 12.12 -0.98
C SER A 757 17.01 12.44 -0.52
N GLU A 758 16.84 13.17 0.59
CA GLU A 758 15.54 13.64 1.09
C GLU A 758 15.05 14.94 0.40
N GLY A 759 15.81 15.49 -0.53
CA GLY A 759 15.48 16.77 -1.16
C GLY A 759 15.72 17.99 -0.27
N LYS A 760 16.52 17.87 0.79
CA LYS A 760 16.92 18.96 1.70
C LYS A 760 18.29 19.53 1.32
N ALA A 761 18.69 20.63 1.93
CA ALA A 761 20.04 21.20 1.77
C ALA A 761 21.12 20.15 2.10
N VAL A 762 22.15 20.09 1.27
CA VAL A 762 23.30 19.20 1.47
C VAL A 762 24.16 19.67 2.65
N PRO A 763 24.68 18.74 3.47
CA PRO A 763 25.57 19.11 4.57
C PRO A 763 26.97 19.45 4.06
N GLU A 764 27.65 20.38 4.74
CA GLU A 764 28.99 20.86 4.34
C GLU A 764 30.07 19.76 4.30
N TRP A 765 29.88 18.65 5.01
CA TRP A 765 30.84 17.55 4.96
C TRP A 765 30.85 16.80 3.61
N TYR A 766 29.86 17.00 2.73
CA TYR A 766 29.85 16.45 1.37
C TYR A 766 31.06 16.92 0.55
N GLU A 767 31.51 18.15 0.74
CA GLU A 767 32.74 18.67 0.12
C GLU A 767 33.95 17.79 0.49
N ARG A 768 34.10 17.49 1.78
CA ARG A 768 35.19 16.66 2.29
C ARG A 768 35.07 15.21 1.80
N ALA A 769 33.85 14.68 1.73
CA ALA A 769 33.59 13.34 1.21
C ALA A 769 33.95 13.24 -0.28
N CYS A 770 33.59 14.25 -1.08
CA CYS A 770 33.96 14.35 -2.50
C CYS A 770 35.47 14.38 -2.68
N GLN A 771 36.15 15.32 -1.99
CA GLN A 771 37.60 15.45 -2.02
C GLN A 771 38.31 14.14 -1.66
N PHE A 772 37.87 13.51 -0.57
CA PHE A 772 38.46 12.27 -0.09
C PHE A 772 38.25 11.14 -1.10
N ALA A 773 37.01 10.92 -1.54
CA ALA A 773 36.64 9.79 -2.39
C ALA A 773 37.34 9.86 -3.75
N PHE A 774 37.33 11.03 -4.39
CA PHE A 774 37.82 11.14 -5.77
C PHE A 774 39.36 11.04 -5.80
N ARG A 775 40.07 11.49 -4.77
CA ARG A 775 41.53 11.26 -4.62
C ARG A 775 41.93 9.79 -4.51
N GLN A 776 41.00 8.90 -4.17
CA GLN A 776 41.25 7.45 -4.16
C GLN A 776 41.06 6.81 -5.55
N SER A 777 40.56 7.55 -6.55
CA SER A 777 40.44 7.04 -7.91
C SER A 777 41.82 6.86 -8.53
N THR A 778 42.05 5.70 -9.13
CA THR A 778 43.26 5.35 -9.88
C THR A 778 43.06 5.41 -11.39
N ARG A 779 41.85 5.73 -11.84
CA ARG A 779 41.45 5.85 -13.24
C ARG A 779 41.21 7.31 -13.61
N ASP A 780 41.33 7.61 -14.89
CA ASP A 780 41.03 8.94 -15.44
C ASP A 780 39.57 9.33 -15.21
N ASP A 781 38.65 8.39 -15.41
CA ASP A 781 37.25 8.53 -15.03
C ASP A 781 37.02 8.17 -13.55
N ILE A 782 36.09 8.88 -12.90
CA ILE A 782 35.71 8.58 -11.51
C ILE A 782 34.59 7.53 -11.51
N ASP A 783 34.98 6.27 -11.26
CA ASP A 783 34.07 5.14 -11.12
C ASP A 783 33.50 5.06 -9.69
N THR A 784 32.32 5.63 -9.48
CA THR A 784 31.68 5.66 -8.15
C THR A 784 31.30 4.25 -7.65
N SER A 785 31.04 3.29 -8.55
CA SER A 785 30.74 1.90 -8.18
C SER A 785 31.97 1.18 -7.62
N SER A 786 33.16 1.44 -8.20
CA SER A 786 34.42 0.93 -7.67
C SER A 786 34.76 1.56 -6.31
N LEU A 787 34.54 2.87 -6.16
CA LEU A 787 34.76 3.57 -4.89
C LEU A 787 33.84 3.08 -3.77
N LEU A 788 32.55 2.85 -4.05
CA LEU A 788 31.60 2.28 -3.09
C LEU A 788 32.03 0.89 -2.59
N LYS A 789 32.61 0.05 -3.46
CA LYS A 789 33.12 -1.28 -3.08
C LYS A 789 34.40 -1.22 -2.25
N THR A 790 35.23 -0.21 -2.48
CA THR A 790 36.60 -0.16 -1.92
C THR A 790 36.65 0.64 -0.61
N LEU A 791 35.90 1.74 -0.54
CA LEU A 791 35.87 2.62 0.63
C LEU A 791 34.87 2.09 1.66
N LYS A 792 35.20 2.20 2.95
CA LYS A 792 34.36 1.68 4.05
C LYS A 792 33.59 2.76 4.83
N SER A 793 33.80 4.03 4.51
CA SER A 793 33.20 5.14 5.25
C SER A 793 31.72 5.31 4.86
N THR A 794 30.84 5.28 5.86
CA THR A 794 29.39 5.48 5.69
C THR A 794 29.06 6.86 5.10
N HIS A 795 29.78 7.91 5.50
CA HIS A 795 29.59 9.27 4.99
C HIS A 795 29.99 9.37 3.51
N VAL A 796 31.10 8.72 3.14
CA VAL A 796 31.52 8.67 1.73
C VAL A 796 30.54 7.87 0.89
N HIS A 797 30.00 6.78 1.44
CA HIS A 797 28.94 6.01 0.78
C HIS A 797 27.67 6.83 0.56
N GLU A 798 27.22 7.58 1.57
CA GLU A 798 26.06 8.45 1.45
C GLU A 798 26.25 9.49 0.32
N PHE A 799 27.41 10.17 0.30
CA PHE A 799 27.75 11.09 -0.77
C PHE A 799 27.79 10.41 -2.15
N LEU A 800 28.51 9.29 -2.30
CA LEU A 800 28.66 8.60 -3.57
C LEU A 800 27.33 8.01 -4.08
N ASN A 801 26.49 7.48 -3.19
CA ASN A 801 25.14 7.03 -3.53
C ASN A 801 24.32 8.20 -4.06
N ARG A 802 24.40 9.37 -3.42
CA ARG A 802 23.71 10.57 -3.89
C ARG A 802 24.22 11.03 -5.26
N VAL A 803 25.53 11.00 -5.49
CA VAL A 803 26.11 11.24 -6.82
C VAL A 803 25.51 10.27 -7.84
N GLN A 804 25.49 8.97 -7.57
CA GLN A 804 24.92 7.97 -8.47
C GLN A 804 23.42 8.20 -8.75
N GLU A 805 22.64 8.60 -7.76
CA GLU A 805 21.24 8.94 -7.94
C GLU A 805 21.03 10.09 -8.92
N VAL A 806 21.94 11.07 -8.92
CA VAL A 806 21.78 12.32 -9.64
C VAL A 806 22.42 12.29 -11.03
N VAL A 807 23.67 11.83 -11.15
CA VAL A 807 24.44 11.97 -12.40
C VAL A 807 24.06 10.94 -13.46
N TRP A 808 23.45 9.82 -13.07
CA TRP A 808 23.25 8.68 -13.96
C TRP A 808 22.52 9.07 -15.24
N GLY A 809 23.14 8.80 -16.38
CA GLY A 809 22.55 9.10 -17.67
C GLY A 809 22.46 10.60 -18.02
N ARG A 810 22.86 11.52 -17.14
CA ARG A 810 22.93 12.96 -17.41
C ARG A 810 24.29 13.35 -18.01
N THR A 811 24.36 14.54 -18.57
CA THR A 811 25.59 15.20 -19.02
C THR A 811 25.84 16.47 -18.21
N LEU A 812 27.11 16.75 -17.88
CA LEU A 812 27.51 18.03 -17.31
C LEU A 812 27.64 19.06 -18.43
N ALA A 813 27.07 20.24 -18.21
CA ALA A 813 27.10 21.35 -19.15
C ALA A 813 27.65 22.61 -18.48
N ALA A 814 28.40 23.40 -19.25
CA ALA A 814 28.65 24.80 -18.97
C ALA A 814 27.59 25.63 -19.70
N ILE A 815 26.85 26.44 -18.95
CA ILE A 815 25.69 27.21 -19.44
C ILE A 815 26.10 28.68 -19.48
N ASP A 816 26.08 29.24 -20.69
CA ASP A 816 26.31 30.67 -20.91
C ASP A 816 25.06 31.42 -20.49
N VAL A 817 25.16 32.22 -19.42
CA VAL A 817 24.02 32.95 -18.88
C VAL A 817 23.69 34.13 -19.80
N LYS A 818 22.42 34.25 -20.16
CA LYS A 818 21.94 35.29 -21.07
C LYS A 818 22.23 36.67 -20.48
N ASP A 819 22.76 37.56 -21.31
CA ASP A 819 23.04 38.97 -20.98
C ASP A 819 24.05 39.14 -19.82
N GLU A 820 24.81 38.10 -19.48
CA GLU A 820 25.86 38.14 -18.46
C GLU A 820 27.15 37.49 -18.96
N ASP A 821 28.31 38.04 -18.58
CA ASP A 821 29.63 37.45 -18.87
C ASP A 821 30.00 36.43 -17.77
N ARG A 822 29.11 35.48 -17.50
CA ARG A 822 29.34 34.38 -16.57
C ARG A 822 28.80 33.06 -17.09
N VAL A 823 29.42 31.98 -16.62
CA VAL A 823 29.04 30.61 -16.93
C VAL A 823 28.59 29.89 -15.66
N CYS A 824 27.49 29.15 -15.75
CA CYS A 824 26.99 28.31 -14.67
C CYS A 824 27.18 26.83 -15.01
N LEU A 825 27.41 25.99 -14.00
CA LEU A 825 27.40 24.54 -14.17
C LEU A 825 25.96 24.02 -14.15
N GLY A 826 25.67 23.03 -14.99
CA GLY A 826 24.38 22.35 -14.97
C GLY A 826 24.46 20.87 -15.29
N LEU A 827 23.48 20.10 -14.82
CA LEU A 827 23.26 18.72 -15.22
C LEU A 827 22.04 18.62 -16.13
N CYS A 828 22.28 18.21 -17.38
CA CYS A 828 21.28 18.20 -18.42
C CYS A 828 20.92 16.76 -18.85
N PRO A 829 19.75 16.55 -19.50
CA PRO A 829 19.37 15.27 -20.07
C PRO A 829 20.39 14.77 -21.12
N PRO A 830 20.48 13.46 -21.37
CA PRO A 830 21.49 12.89 -22.28
C PRO A 830 21.40 13.38 -23.72
N ASP A 831 20.21 13.76 -24.17
CA ASP A 831 19.97 14.19 -25.55
C ASP A 831 20.27 15.67 -25.77
N THR A 832 20.81 16.37 -24.76
CA THR A 832 21.19 17.79 -24.82
C THR A 832 22.31 18.01 -25.83
N LYS A 833 22.25 19.15 -26.54
CA LYS A 833 23.23 19.56 -27.55
C LYS A 833 23.67 20.99 -27.29
N TRP A 834 24.80 21.33 -27.90
CA TRP A 834 25.28 22.69 -28.02
C TRP A 834 24.17 23.61 -28.55
N ASP A 835 24.05 24.81 -27.98
CA ASP A 835 23.03 25.83 -28.29
C ASP A 835 21.57 25.43 -27.97
N ASP A 836 21.34 24.32 -27.27
CA ASP A 836 20.05 24.11 -26.64
C ASP A 836 19.81 25.21 -25.59
N VAL A 837 18.55 25.66 -25.50
CA VAL A 837 18.13 26.77 -24.65
C VAL A 837 17.83 26.25 -23.25
N ILE A 838 18.32 26.95 -22.23
CA ILE A 838 17.92 26.72 -20.84
C ILE A 838 16.88 27.77 -20.46
N ALA A 839 15.72 27.31 -19.99
CA ALA A 839 14.62 28.18 -19.59
C ALA A 839 13.99 27.74 -18.27
N ILE A 840 13.47 28.70 -17.51
CA ILE A 840 12.55 28.43 -16.39
C ILE A 840 11.16 28.79 -16.88
N LEU A 841 10.32 27.78 -17.10
CA LEU A 841 8.91 27.97 -17.43
C LEU A 841 8.14 28.28 -16.15
N TYR A 842 7.19 29.22 -16.20
CA TYR A 842 6.36 29.54 -15.03
C TYR A 842 5.54 28.32 -14.63
N GLY A 843 5.55 28.01 -13.34
CA GLY A 843 4.96 26.79 -12.78
C GLY A 843 5.85 25.55 -12.78
N CYS A 844 7.04 25.58 -13.40
CA CYS A 844 8.03 24.50 -13.25
C CYS A 844 8.92 24.74 -12.02
N SER A 845 9.11 23.72 -11.20
CA SER A 845 9.99 23.76 -10.02
C SER A 845 11.47 23.75 -10.38
N VAL A 846 11.82 23.40 -11.63
CA VAL A 846 13.21 23.29 -12.12
C VAL A 846 13.35 23.94 -13.51
N PRO A 847 14.58 24.33 -13.90
CA PRO A 847 14.87 24.69 -15.29
C PRO A 847 14.67 23.51 -16.26
N VAL A 848 14.42 23.82 -17.52
CA VAL A 848 14.24 22.85 -18.60
C VAL A 848 15.14 23.16 -19.79
N VAL A 849 15.54 22.10 -20.51
CA VAL A 849 16.29 22.17 -21.76
C VAL A 849 15.32 22.15 -22.94
N LEU A 850 15.37 23.19 -23.77
CA LEU A 850 14.52 23.40 -24.93
C LEU A 850 15.35 23.46 -26.21
N ARG A 851 15.03 22.59 -27.18
CA ARG A 851 15.66 22.63 -28.50
C ARG A 851 14.80 23.38 -29.49
N LYS A 852 15.33 24.45 -30.08
CA LYS A 852 14.64 25.21 -31.12
C LYS A 852 14.47 24.37 -32.40
N VAL A 853 13.26 24.31 -32.92
CA VAL A 853 12.89 23.68 -34.19
C VAL A 853 12.00 24.65 -34.96
N ARG A 854 12.60 25.38 -35.91
CA ARG A 854 11.95 26.51 -36.62
C ARG A 854 11.44 27.56 -35.61
N SER A 855 10.12 27.74 -35.53
CA SER A 855 9.43 28.65 -34.61
C SER A 855 8.98 27.98 -33.30
N TYR A 856 9.20 26.68 -33.15
CA TYR A 856 8.77 25.88 -32.00
C TYR A 856 9.95 25.37 -31.19
N PHE A 857 9.66 24.74 -30.04
CA PHE A 857 10.64 24.10 -29.18
C PHE A 857 10.27 22.64 -28.92
N LYS A 858 11.26 21.76 -28.93
CA LYS A 858 11.15 20.43 -28.35
C LYS A 858 11.63 20.47 -26.91
N LEU A 859 10.83 19.96 -25.97
CA LEU A 859 11.25 19.75 -24.60
C LEU A 859 12.17 18.53 -24.53
N ILE A 860 13.44 18.77 -24.22
CA ILE A 860 14.43 17.68 -24.06
C ILE A 860 14.25 17.03 -22.68
N GLY A 861 14.13 17.86 -21.63
CA GLY A 861 13.80 17.43 -20.27
C GLY A 861 14.17 18.47 -19.21
N GLU A 862 13.97 18.12 -17.94
CA GLU A 862 14.46 18.89 -16.78
C GLU A 862 15.98 18.95 -16.73
N CYS A 863 16.53 20.03 -16.17
CA CYS A 863 17.95 20.15 -15.84
C CYS A 863 18.16 20.81 -14.47
N PHE A 864 19.34 20.56 -13.89
CA PHE A 864 19.82 21.31 -12.74
C PHE A 864 20.75 22.41 -13.24
N VAL A 865 20.65 23.61 -12.69
CA VAL A 865 21.54 24.75 -12.98
C VAL A 865 21.98 25.36 -11.65
N TYR A 866 23.27 25.31 -11.36
CA TYR A 866 23.81 25.76 -10.08
C TYR A 866 23.48 27.25 -9.85
N GLY A 867 22.86 27.54 -8.70
CA GLY A 867 22.46 28.89 -8.29
C GLY A 867 21.24 29.46 -9.01
N MET A 868 20.43 28.60 -9.67
CA MET A 868 19.20 29.00 -10.36
C MET A 868 18.01 28.08 -10.04
N MET A 869 18.06 27.35 -8.92
CA MET A 869 17.08 26.31 -8.58
C MET A 869 16.01 26.77 -7.59
N ASP A 870 16.17 27.93 -6.94
CA ASP A 870 15.33 28.42 -5.84
C ASP A 870 14.94 29.90 -6.00
N GLY A 871 14.68 30.33 -7.24
CA GLY A 871 14.13 31.64 -7.56
C GLY A 871 15.18 32.75 -7.73
N GLU A 872 16.46 32.43 -7.69
CA GLU A 872 17.57 33.39 -7.80
C GLU A 872 17.52 34.20 -9.11
N ALA A 873 17.05 33.56 -10.18
CA ALA A 873 16.85 34.18 -11.49
C ALA A 873 15.83 35.34 -11.50
N PHE A 874 15.04 35.51 -10.44
CA PHE A 874 14.04 36.57 -10.29
C PHE A 874 14.50 37.70 -9.34
N ILE A 875 15.46 37.42 -8.45
CA ILE A 875 15.92 38.36 -7.41
C ILE A 875 17.03 39.28 -7.95
N GLY A 876 17.86 38.78 -8.88
CA GLY A 876 19.13 39.40 -9.27
C GLY A 876 19.08 40.58 -10.25
N GLY A 877 17.92 41.13 -10.62
CA GLY A 877 17.85 42.22 -11.60
C GLY A 877 18.26 41.80 -13.03
N THR A 878 18.40 40.51 -13.30
CA THR A 878 18.45 39.95 -14.65
C THR A 878 17.12 40.27 -15.32
N GLY A 879 17.08 41.33 -16.12
CA GLY A 879 15.93 41.76 -16.90
C GLY A 879 15.56 40.79 -18.01
N SER A 880 15.59 39.48 -17.75
CA SER A 880 15.15 38.48 -18.71
C SER A 880 13.65 38.63 -18.86
N ALA A 881 13.26 39.31 -19.94
CA ALA A 881 11.88 39.53 -20.29
C ALA A 881 11.14 38.20 -20.37
N THR A 882 9.90 38.18 -19.92
CA THR A 882 9.03 37.03 -20.11
C THR A 882 8.96 36.68 -21.60
N GLU A 883 9.33 35.46 -21.94
CA GLU A 883 9.27 34.88 -23.28
C GLU A 883 8.14 33.84 -23.33
N ALA A 884 7.47 33.73 -24.49
CA ALA A 884 6.50 32.66 -24.74
C ALA A 884 7.17 31.50 -25.50
N PHE A 885 7.04 30.29 -24.99
CA PHE A 885 7.61 29.07 -25.55
C PHE A 885 6.49 28.17 -26.08
N ALA A 886 6.50 27.91 -27.39
CA ALA A 886 5.57 27.00 -28.05
C ALA A 886 6.19 25.60 -28.19
N LEU A 887 5.76 24.66 -27.37
CA LEU A 887 6.30 23.29 -27.28
C LEU A 887 5.55 22.32 -28.20
N ILE A 888 6.28 21.48 -28.94
CA ILE A 888 5.75 20.49 -29.91
C ILE A 888 6.08 19.04 -29.58
#